data_AF-A0A094HKJ5-F1
#
_entry.id   AF-A0A094HKJ5-F1
#
_cell.length_a   1.000
_cell.length_b   1.000
_cell.length_c   1.000
_cell.angle_alpha   90.00
_cell.angle_beta   90.00
_cell.angle_gamma   90.00
#
_symmetry.space_group_name_H-M   'P 1'
#
loop_
_entity.id
_entity.type
_entity.pdbx_description
1 polymer ?
#
loop_
_entity_poly.entity_id
_entity_poly.type
_entity_poly.pdbx_seq_one_letter_code
_entity_poly.pdbx_strand_id
1 'polypeptide(L)'
;MGFAGSWWDLDGVTQSSFTMNRALSIRSGGNKNQGGSSQGGSRRGFTFSSLRGAGQPELSKKLFRLIKTQNNLIGAYEAAGKERLSVGTQLSDWGEQTGDDAISELSDKVGVIISELGEQEDVYAHNLDDARSVLKTIRNTEKSVQPSRDNRQKIQDEIHKLKMKEPENTRLVVLEQELVRAEAENLVAEAQLTNITRQKLKEAYAAEFAATIERAEKQIILARHGRRMLNLLDDTPVIPGDTRPQFEHVDQARQILNDAEEDLRDWRLETDDVPVSNQIDSNLMPTSGRADTSYEDEETLQTIPSVNESRTQGGTYLPHGTTLVGGGSSSGATNGQGGASKPRATFVEDVDTPNVTRERAEVIGGTDVKMDSLVARYSRPMFANEGYAKEQQEELELVQEVPALSLKFAMPPVAQPSSWLRAATDDYSNPNCPIKIAHGTTTLAFRFQGGIIVATDSRATAGNWIASQTVKKVIEINSSLLGTMAGGAADCQYWLAYLGMQCRLHELRQKRRITVAAASKILANIVYSYKGMGLSMGTMCAGVTPSEGPALYYIDSDGTRLAGNLFCVGSGQTFAYGVLDAEYRYDLTEEEALELGRRSILAATHRDAYSGGYINLYHVKEEGWVKHGFNDTNPIFWKTKLEKGEFSNVTSELV
;
A
#
# COMPACT_ATOMS: atom_id res chain seq x y z
N MET A 1 59.46 -16.01 4.57
CA MET A 1 59.36 -17.39 4.05
C MET A 1 58.15 -17.44 3.14
N GLY A 2 58.33 -17.76 1.87
CA GLY A 2 57.21 -18.03 0.96
C GLY A 2 57.21 -19.50 0.56
N PHE A 3 56.14 -19.96 -0.08
CA PHE A 3 56.23 -20.91 -1.18
C PHE A 3 54.92 -20.84 -2.00
N ALA A 4 55.05 -20.55 -3.29
CA ALA A 4 54.03 -20.85 -4.29
C ALA A 4 54.30 -22.27 -4.83
N GLY A 5 53.29 -22.97 -5.34
CA GLY A 5 53.43 -24.37 -5.76
C GLY A 5 52.28 -24.89 -6.62
N SER A 6 52.22 -24.45 -7.87
CA SER A 6 51.35 -24.98 -8.94
C SER A 6 51.97 -26.21 -9.61
N TRP A 7 51.30 -27.37 -9.67
CA TRP A 7 51.79 -28.57 -10.38
C TRP A 7 50.69 -29.25 -11.24
N TRP A 8 50.65 -28.84 -12.52
CA TRP A 8 50.41 -29.59 -13.79
C TRP A 8 49.02 -29.94 -14.36
N ASP A 9 48.80 -29.39 -15.58
CA ASP A 9 48.19 -30.04 -16.75
C ASP A 9 49.04 -31.21 -17.30
N LEU A 10 48.43 -32.11 -18.07
CA LEU A 10 49.07 -32.73 -19.24
C LEU A 10 48.03 -33.30 -20.25
N ASP A 11 48.33 -33.09 -21.54
CA ASP A 11 47.60 -33.48 -22.76
C ASP A 11 47.30 -35.01 -22.86
N GLY A 12 46.44 -35.55 -23.75
CA GLY A 12 45.66 -35.02 -24.88
C GLY A 12 45.39 -36.15 -25.92
N VAL A 13 44.83 -35.85 -27.10
CA VAL A 13 44.69 -36.73 -28.32
C VAL A 13 43.63 -37.88 -28.22
N THR A 14 42.71 -38.14 -29.16
CA THR A 14 42.15 -37.43 -30.35
C THR A 14 40.76 -37.98 -30.75
N GLN A 15 39.92 -37.09 -31.29
CA GLN A 15 38.91 -37.27 -32.38
C GLN A 15 38.25 -38.64 -32.68
N SER A 16 36.91 -38.62 -32.75
CA SER A 16 36.22 -39.06 -33.97
C SER A 16 35.04 -38.13 -34.28
N SER A 17 34.84 -37.80 -35.56
CA SER A 17 33.84 -36.87 -36.06
C SER A 17 32.61 -37.58 -36.61
N PHE A 18 31.41 -37.03 -36.38
CA PHE A 18 30.36 -37.11 -37.39
C PHE A 18 29.57 -35.80 -37.51
N THR A 19 29.42 -35.34 -38.73
CA THR A 19 28.75 -34.10 -39.15
C THR A 19 27.41 -34.39 -39.83
N MET A 20 26.58 -33.33 -39.90
CA MET A 20 25.57 -33.02 -40.94
C MET A 20 24.08 -32.92 -40.58
N ASN A 21 23.59 -31.70 -40.84
CA ASN A 21 22.39 -31.35 -41.63
C ASN A 21 20.98 -31.30 -41.00
N ARG A 22 20.64 -30.07 -40.59
CA ARG A 22 19.56 -29.23 -41.17
C ARG A 22 18.38 -29.91 -41.90
N ALA A 23 17.20 -29.58 -41.36
CA ALA A 23 16.06 -28.93 -42.04
C ALA A 23 15.30 -29.65 -43.18
N LEU A 24 13.99 -29.81 -42.96
CA LEU A 24 12.98 -29.79 -44.03
C LEU A 24 11.78 -28.92 -43.60
N SER A 25 11.40 -27.98 -44.46
CA SER A 25 10.05 -27.41 -44.51
C SER A 25 9.47 -27.69 -45.89
N ILE A 26 8.25 -28.21 -45.98
CA ILE A 26 7.46 -28.23 -47.22
C ILE A 26 6.00 -27.84 -46.90
N ARG A 27 5.39 -27.19 -47.89
CA ARG A 27 4.18 -26.37 -47.82
C ARG A 27 2.87 -27.14 -48.06
N SER A 28 1.78 -26.45 -47.70
CA SER A 28 0.53 -26.23 -48.46
C SER A 28 -0.49 -27.35 -48.71
N GLY A 29 -1.74 -27.02 -48.35
CA GLY A 29 -2.87 -27.09 -49.29
C GLY A 29 -4.04 -27.99 -48.88
N GLY A 30 -5.28 -27.47 -48.93
CA GLY A 30 -6.49 -28.31 -48.84
C GLY A 30 -7.66 -27.70 -48.09
N ASN A 31 -8.42 -26.80 -48.73
CA ASN A 31 -9.64 -26.21 -48.19
C ASN A 31 -10.80 -27.24 -48.21
N LYS A 32 -11.58 -27.35 -47.13
CA LYS A 32 -12.97 -27.83 -47.20
C LYS A 32 -13.84 -27.19 -46.13
N ASN A 33 -14.93 -26.58 -46.59
CA ASN A 33 -15.85 -25.76 -45.84
C ASN A 33 -17.18 -26.53 -45.66
N GLN A 34 -17.71 -26.62 -44.44
CA GLN A 34 -19.12 -26.91 -44.19
C GLN A 34 -19.52 -26.22 -42.87
N GLY A 35 -20.50 -25.33 -42.95
CA GLY A 35 -20.92 -24.51 -41.82
C GLY A 35 -22.14 -25.07 -41.10
N GLY A 36 -22.22 -24.77 -39.80
CA GLY A 36 -23.42 -24.89 -38.98
C GLY A 36 -23.41 -23.76 -37.95
N SER A 37 -24.37 -22.85 -38.04
CA SER A 37 -24.65 -21.80 -37.04
C SER A 37 -25.22 -22.43 -35.75
N SER A 38 -25.19 -21.82 -34.57
CA SER A 38 -25.34 -20.39 -34.27
C SER A 38 -24.84 -19.99 -32.85
N GLN A 39 -24.97 -18.68 -32.53
CA GLN A 39 -24.93 -18.05 -31.19
C GLN A 39 -23.58 -17.94 -30.43
N GLY A 40 -22.81 -16.90 -30.78
CA GLY A 40 -22.97 -15.64 -30.02
C GLY A 40 -22.18 -15.44 -28.72
N GLY A 41 -20.87 -15.69 -28.69
CA GLY A 41 -19.99 -15.24 -27.59
C GLY A 41 -19.03 -14.13 -28.04
N SER A 42 -19.12 -12.94 -27.45
CA SER A 42 -18.28 -11.78 -27.81
C SER A 42 -16.80 -12.00 -27.48
N ARG A 43 -15.99 -12.27 -28.50
CA ARG A 43 -14.53 -12.20 -28.39
C ARG A 43 -14.11 -10.73 -28.29
N ARG A 44 -13.83 -10.24 -27.07
CA ARG A 44 -13.06 -8.98 -26.90
C ARG A 44 -11.69 -9.16 -27.56
N GLY A 45 -11.54 -8.62 -28.76
CA GLY A 45 -10.26 -8.59 -29.47
C GLY A 45 -9.24 -7.75 -28.71
N PHE A 46 -7.95 -8.06 -28.89
CA PHE A 46 -6.86 -7.25 -28.36
C PHE A 46 -6.95 -5.82 -28.92
N THR A 47 -7.40 -4.88 -28.09
CA THR A 47 -7.35 -3.46 -28.43
C THR A 47 -5.90 -2.97 -28.34
N PHE A 48 -5.39 -2.41 -29.44
CA PHE A 48 -4.02 -1.89 -29.55
C PHE A 48 -3.71 -0.70 -28.60
N SER A 49 -4.65 -0.30 -27.74
CA SER A 49 -4.53 0.76 -26.74
C SER A 49 -3.37 0.56 -25.76
N SER A 50 -3.01 -0.69 -25.45
CA SER A 50 -1.90 -1.02 -24.53
C SER A 50 -0.51 -0.55 -25.03
N LEU A 51 -0.34 -0.31 -26.33
CA LEU A 51 0.93 0.18 -26.90
C LEU A 51 1.06 1.71 -26.95
N ARG A 52 0.01 2.48 -26.59
CA ARG A 52 0.06 3.96 -26.59
C ARG A 52 0.93 4.57 -25.49
N GLY A 53 1.48 3.77 -24.57
CA GLY A 53 2.52 4.23 -23.63
C GLY A 53 3.82 4.67 -24.32
N ALA A 54 4.12 4.11 -25.50
CA ALA A 54 5.32 4.49 -26.27
C ALA A 54 5.25 5.94 -26.77
N GLY A 55 4.09 6.34 -27.32
CA GLY A 55 3.92 7.60 -28.07
C GLY A 55 3.55 8.84 -27.25
N GLN A 56 3.46 8.79 -25.91
CA GLN A 56 3.28 10.03 -25.15
C GLN A 56 4.60 10.82 -25.05
N PRO A 57 4.56 12.16 -25.11
CA PRO A 57 5.76 12.98 -24.96
C PRO A 57 6.31 12.96 -23.54
N GLU A 58 7.63 13.16 -23.40
CA GLU A 58 8.33 12.94 -22.13
C GLU A 58 7.86 13.85 -20.99
N LEU A 59 7.56 15.13 -21.28
CA LEU A 59 7.09 16.08 -20.26
C LEU A 59 5.66 15.74 -19.82
N SER A 60 4.77 15.43 -20.78
CA SER A 60 3.42 14.89 -20.49
C SER A 60 3.48 13.59 -19.65
N LYS A 61 4.41 12.68 -19.96
CA LYS A 61 4.69 11.45 -19.18
C LYS A 61 5.19 11.72 -17.75
N LYS A 62 5.88 12.85 -17.50
CA LYS A 62 6.31 13.25 -16.15
C LYS A 62 5.12 13.80 -15.36
N LEU A 63 4.36 14.74 -15.92
CA LEU A 63 3.18 15.31 -15.27
C LEU A 63 2.05 14.28 -15.07
N PHE A 64 1.86 13.33 -16.00
CA PHE A 64 0.93 12.21 -15.82
C PHE A 64 1.29 11.35 -14.60
N ARG A 65 2.59 11.13 -14.33
CA ARG A 65 3.05 10.40 -13.13
C ARG A 65 2.76 11.17 -11.84
N LEU A 66 2.86 12.50 -11.85
CA LEU A 66 2.47 13.34 -10.71
C LEU A 66 0.96 13.21 -10.44
N ILE A 67 0.11 13.45 -11.46
CA ILE A 67 -1.36 13.35 -11.37
C ILE A 67 -1.83 11.95 -10.93
N LYS A 68 -1.14 10.88 -11.36
CA LYS A 68 -1.42 9.52 -10.89
C LYS A 68 -1.02 9.33 -9.42
N THR A 69 0.08 9.94 -8.98
CA THR A 69 0.54 9.84 -7.58
C THR A 69 -0.36 10.62 -6.63
N GLN A 70 -0.83 11.82 -7.01
CA GLN A 70 -1.85 12.58 -6.26
C GLN A 70 -3.17 11.79 -6.12
N ASN A 71 -3.61 11.05 -7.15
CA ASN A 71 -4.80 10.18 -7.03
C ASN A 71 -4.65 9.13 -5.91
N ASN A 72 -3.44 8.57 -5.76
CA ASN A 72 -3.17 7.59 -4.71
C ASN A 72 -3.12 8.25 -3.32
N LEU A 73 -2.71 9.52 -3.25
CA LEU A 73 -2.69 10.31 -2.02
C LEU A 73 -4.12 10.66 -1.56
N ILE A 74 -4.98 11.09 -2.48
CA ILE A 74 -6.42 11.36 -2.26
C ILE A 74 -7.10 10.12 -1.65
N GLY A 75 -7.00 8.96 -2.32
CA GLY A 75 -7.58 7.71 -1.80
C GLY A 75 -6.98 7.22 -0.48
N ALA A 76 -5.78 7.66 -0.11
CA ALA A 76 -5.21 7.37 1.21
C ALA A 76 -5.82 8.26 2.31
N TYR A 77 -6.18 9.50 2.00
CA TYR A 77 -6.90 10.39 2.93
C TYR A 77 -8.38 9.97 3.07
N GLU A 78 -9.06 9.60 1.99
CA GLU A 78 -10.41 9.00 2.05
C GLU A 78 -10.44 7.75 2.95
N ALA A 79 -9.43 6.88 2.82
CA ALA A 79 -9.30 5.69 3.66
C ALA A 79 -9.02 6.08 5.12
N ALA A 80 -8.11 7.02 5.37
CA ALA A 80 -7.83 7.50 6.72
C ALA A 80 -9.05 8.14 7.40
N GLY A 81 -9.90 8.85 6.65
CA GLY A 81 -11.19 9.35 7.14
C GLY A 81 -12.12 8.22 7.58
N LYS A 82 -12.35 7.23 6.70
CA LYS A 82 -13.21 6.06 6.98
C LYS A 82 -12.73 5.24 8.19
N GLU A 83 -11.42 5.01 8.29
CA GLU A 83 -10.84 4.32 9.45
C GLU A 83 -10.99 5.15 10.74
N ARG A 84 -10.86 6.48 10.70
CA ARG A 84 -11.13 7.34 11.87
C ARG A 84 -12.58 7.28 12.32
N LEU A 85 -13.56 7.35 11.41
CA LEU A 85 -14.96 7.15 11.76
C LEU A 85 -15.17 5.80 12.47
N SER A 86 -14.57 4.73 11.94
CA SER A 86 -14.67 3.40 12.56
C SER A 86 -14.02 3.34 13.95
N VAL A 87 -12.87 3.99 14.15
CA VAL A 87 -12.22 4.10 15.47
C VAL A 87 -13.09 4.90 16.44
N GLY A 88 -13.77 5.97 15.97
CA GLY A 88 -14.71 6.74 16.77
C GLY A 88 -15.87 5.90 17.30
N THR A 89 -16.51 5.10 16.42
CA THR A 89 -17.57 4.15 16.83
C THR A 89 -17.04 3.09 17.79
N GLN A 90 -15.94 2.41 17.45
CA GLN A 90 -15.37 1.35 18.29
C GLN A 90 -14.93 1.83 19.68
N LEU A 91 -14.53 3.11 19.81
CA LEU A 91 -14.20 3.71 21.10
C LEU A 91 -15.45 3.90 21.98
N SER A 92 -16.57 4.35 21.40
CA SER A 92 -17.85 4.47 22.12
C SER A 92 -18.35 3.09 22.55
N ASP A 93 -18.43 2.13 21.63
CA ASP A 93 -18.85 0.74 21.87
C ASP A 93 -18.02 0.05 22.99
N TRP A 94 -16.70 0.30 23.01
CA TRP A 94 -15.81 -0.24 24.04
C TRP A 94 -16.06 0.39 25.41
N GLY A 95 -16.27 1.71 25.46
CA GLY A 95 -16.47 2.43 26.71
C GLY A 95 -17.75 2.02 27.44
N GLU A 96 -18.85 1.83 26.70
CA GLU A 96 -20.12 1.31 27.26
C GLU A 96 -19.91 -0.06 27.94
N GLN A 97 -19.07 -0.91 27.35
CA GLN A 97 -18.76 -2.25 27.88
C GLN A 97 -17.85 -2.25 29.13
N THR A 98 -17.27 -1.10 29.52
CA THR A 98 -16.39 -1.04 30.70
C THR A 98 -17.15 -1.10 32.03
N GLY A 99 -18.43 -0.69 32.04
CA GLY A 99 -19.21 -0.53 33.28
C GLY A 99 -18.73 0.61 34.18
N ASP A 100 -17.93 1.54 33.66
CA ASP A 100 -17.49 2.76 34.33
C ASP A 100 -18.17 3.97 33.66
N ASP A 101 -19.09 4.62 34.39
CA ASP A 101 -19.89 5.76 33.91
C ASP A 101 -19.02 6.89 33.33
N ALA A 102 -17.85 7.15 33.92
CA ALA A 102 -16.96 8.22 33.48
C ALA A 102 -16.26 7.85 32.17
N ILE A 103 -15.84 6.59 32.04
CA ILE A 103 -15.22 6.10 30.81
C ILE A 103 -16.26 6.07 29.69
N SER A 104 -17.46 5.53 29.92
CA SER A 104 -18.54 5.44 28.92
C SER A 104 -18.97 6.81 28.39
N GLU A 105 -19.15 7.80 29.27
CA GLU A 105 -19.62 9.15 28.86
C GLU A 105 -18.53 9.93 28.12
N LEU A 106 -17.25 9.72 28.46
CA LEU A 106 -16.13 10.41 27.80
C LEU A 106 -15.68 9.70 26.52
N SER A 107 -15.73 8.36 26.45
CA SER A 107 -15.37 7.60 25.25
C SER A 107 -16.29 7.92 24.08
N ASP A 108 -17.59 8.07 24.34
CA ASP A 108 -18.58 8.45 23.33
C ASP A 108 -18.25 9.81 22.69
N LYS A 109 -18.03 10.83 23.53
CA LYS A 109 -17.76 12.20 23.05
C LYS A 109 -16.37 12.35 22.44
N VAL A 110 -15.37 11.62 22.93
CA VAL A 110 -14.07 11.51 22.26
C VAL A 110 -14.23 10.78 20.92
N GLY A 111 -15.11 9.78 20.84
CA GLY A 111 -15.52 9.12 19.59
C GLY A 111 -16.10 10.10 18.57
N VAL A 112 -17.00 10.99 19.00
CA VAL A 112 -17.54 12.08 18.15
C VAL A 112 -16.43 13.01 17.62
N ILE A 113 -15.48 13.43 18.47
CA ILE A 113 -14.34 14.27 18.05
C ILE A 113 -13.43 13.52 17.05
N ILE A 114 -13.22 12.21 17.24
CA ILE A 114 -12.43 11.37 16.33
C ILE A 114 -13.15 11.17 14.98
N SER A 115 -14.47 11.02 14.98
CA SER A 115 -15.28 10.93 13.76
C SER A 115 -15.24 12.22 12.95
N GLU A 116 -15.42 13.38 13.60
CA GLU A 116 -15.29 14.69 12.95
C GLU A 116 -13.86 14.93 12.43
N LEU A 117 -12.82 14.50 13.18
CA LEU A 117 -11.43 14.46 12.68
C LEU A 117 -11.27 13.58 11.43
N GLY A 118 -12.17 12.62 11.18
CA GLY A 118 -12.22 11.80 9.96
C GLY A 118 -12.97 12.48 8.82
N GLU A 119 -14.09 13.17 9.07
CA GLU A 119 -14.79 13.97 8.04
C GLU A 119 -13.89 15.08 7.47
N GLN A 120 -13.07 15.72 8.30
CA GLN A 120 -12.08 16.70 7.84
C GLN A 120 -10.96 16.09 6.95
N GLU A 121 -10.73 14.77 6.96
CA GLU A 121 -9.83 14.11 5.99
C GLU A 121 -10.52 13.88 4.63
N ASP A 122 -11.84 13.63 4.62
CA ASP A 122 -12.63 13.43 3.39
C ASP A 122 -12.82 14.75 2.62
N VAL A 123 -13.16 15.84 3.33
CA VAL A 123 -13.22 17.20 2.77
C VAL A 123 -11.87 17.60 2.16
N TYR A 124 -10.77 17.29 2.84
CA TYR A 124 -9.43 17.54 2.30
C TYR A 124 -9.11 16.68 1.06
N ALA A 125 -9.51 15.41 1.05
CA ALA A 125 -9.35 14.54 -0.11
C ALA A 125 -10.11 15.08 -1.34
N HIS A 126 -11.31 15.63 -1.14
CA HIS A 126 -12.08 16.30 -2.19
C HIS A 126 -11.35 17.52 -2.75
N ASN A 127 -10.92 18.44 -1.87
CA ASN A 127 -10.18 19.65 -2.25
C ASN A 127 -8.84 19.33 -2.96
N LEU A 128 -8.20 18.20 -2.62
CA LEU A 128 -7.03 17.70 -3.33
C LEU A 128 -7.34 17.20 -4.77
N ASP A 129 -8.52 16.61 -5.04
CA ASP A 129 -8.85 16.24 -6.44
C ASP A 129 -9.16 17.47 -7.30
N ASP A 130 -9.71 18.53 -6.73
CA ASP A 130 -9.90 19.81 -7.42
C ASP A 130 -8.56 20.42 -7.84
N ALA A 131 -7.60 20.54 -6.91
CA ALA A 131 -6.24 20.99 -7.21
C ALA A 131 -5.56 20.08 -8.27
N ARG A 132 -5.75 18.76 -8.16
CA ARG A 132 -5.29 17.78 -9.15
C ARG A 132 -5.99 17.96 -10.51
N SER A 133 -7.25 18.40 -10.54
CA SER A 133 -8.01 18.68 -11.77
C SER A 133 -7.38 19.82 -12.56
N VAL A 134 -6.92 20.87 -11.88
CA VAL A 134 -6.16 21.97 -12.48
C VAL A 134 -4.87 21.46 -13.15
N LEU A 135 -4.15 20.51 -12.52
CA LEU A 135 -2.97 19.87 -13.13
C LEU A 135 -3.30 18.97 -14.33
N LYS A 136 -4.49 18.33 -14.36
CA LYS A 136 -4.98 17.59 -15.55
C LYS A 136 -5.06 18.51 -16.77
N THR A 137 -5.42 19.79 -16.59
CA THR A 137 -5.47 20.82 -17.66
C THR A 137 -4.09 21.08 -18.26
N ILE A 138 -3.05 21.32 -17.44
CA ILE A 138 -1.67 21.53 -17.91
C ILE A 138 -1.20 20.35 -18.77
N ARG A 139 -1.46 19.11 -18.32
CA ARG A 139 -1.11 17.89 -19.06
C ARG A 139 -1.80 17.81 -20.42
N ASN A 140 -3.05 18.26 -20.51
CA ASN A 140 -3.81 18.27 -21.75
C ASN A 140 -3.26 19.30 -22.74
N THR A 141 -2.91 20.51 -22.29
CA THR A 141 -2.26 21.55 -23.10
C THR A 141 -0.87 21.10 -23.59
N GLU A 142 -0.04 20.53 -22.72
CA GLU A 142 1.25 19.94 -23.12
C GLU A 142 1.08 18.85 -24.19
N LYS A 143 -0.01 18.08 -24.13
CA LYS A 143 -0.31 17.05 -25.14
C LYS A 143 -0.79 17.64 -26.48
N SER A 144 -1.47 18.79 -26.49
CA SER A 144 -1.96 19.43 -27.74
C SER A 144 -0.89 20.20 -28.50
N VAL A 145 0.20 20.63 -27.85
CA VAL A 145 1.35 21.33 -28.47
C VAL A 145 2.23 20.38 -29.30
N GLN A 146 2.19 19.09 -28.97
CA GLN A 146 3.16 18.10 -29.45
C GLN A 146 3.10 17.76 -30.95
N PRO A 147 1.93 17.74 -31.61
CA PRO A 147 1.88 17.67 -33.07
C PRO A 147 2.66 18.79 -33.78
N SER A 148 2.77 19.99 -33.18
CA SER A 148 3.57 21.10 -33.73
C SER A 148 5.08 20.82 -33.60
N ARG A 149 5.52 20.34 -32.42
CA ARG A 149 6.90 19.89 -32.18
C ARG A 149 7.31 18.78 -33.16
N ASP A 150 6.45 17.78 -33.34
CA ASP A 150 6.65 16.67 -34.28
C ASP A 150 6.71 17.13 -35.74
N ASN A 151 5.87 18.09 -36.13
CA ASN A 151 5.84 18.62 -37.50
C ASN A 151 7.14 19.37 -37.83
N ARG A 152 7.56 20.29 -36.94
CA ARG A 152 8.82 21.03 -37.06
C ARG A 152 10.02 20.08 -37.18
N GLN A 153 10.06 19.02 -36.36
CA GLN A 153 11.15 18.04 -36.43
C GLN A 153 11.17 17.24 -37.74
N LYS A 154 10.00 16.80 -38.26
CA LYS A 154 9.92 16.07 -39.53
C LYS A 154 10.47 16.88 -40.71
N ILE A 155 10.10 18.15 -40.81
CA ILE A 155 10.58 19.04 -41.88
C ILE A 155 12.10 19.23 -41.75
N GLN A 156 12.61 19.42 -40.53
CA GLN A 156 14.04 19.52 -40.25
C GLN A 156 14.82 18.25 -40.64
N ASP A 157 14.29 17.06 -40.36
CA ASP A 157 14.88 15.77 -40.73
C ASP A 157 14.85 15.54 -42.25
N GLU A 158 13.78 15.95 -42.94
CA GLU A 158 13.68 15.90 -44.41
C GLU A 158 14.72 16.83 -45.08
N ILE A 159 14.87 18.06 -44.59
CA ILE A 159 15.91 18.99 -45.05
C ILE A 159 17.31 18.39 -44.86
N HIS A 160 17.60 17.84 -43.67
CA HIS A 160 18.92 17.23 -43.40
C HIS A 160 19.20 16.04 -44.34
N LYS A 161 18.19 15.18 -44.57
CA LYS A 161 18.28 14.03 -45.46
C LYS A 161 18.44 14.42 -46.94
N LEU A 162 17.82 15.52 -47.38
CA LEU A 162 17.99 16.06 -48.73
C LEU A 162 19.36 16.71 -48.91
N LYS A 163 19.81 17.55 -47.96
CA LYS A 163 21.17 18.15 -47.97
C LYS A 163 22.30 17.12 -48.05
N MET A 164 22.12 15.94 -47.45
CA MET A 164 23.09 14.84 -47.49
C MET A 164 23.07 14.03 -48.79
N LYS A 165 22.01 14.09 -49.60
CA LYS A 165 21.85 13.26 -50.81
C LYS A 165 21.90 14.03 -52.12
N GLU A 166 21.22 15.17 -52.18
CA GLU A 166 21.00 15.96 -53.39
C GLU A 166 21.09 17.46 -53.04
N PRO A 167 22.31 18.01 -52.89
CA PRO A 167 22.49 19.38 -52.39
C PRO A 167 21.86 20.47 -53.27
N GLU A 168 21.71 20.22 -54.58
CA GLU A 168 21.16 21.17 -55.56
C GLU A 168 19.66 20.96 -55.86
N ASN A 169 18.96 20.13 -55.09
CA ASN A 169 17.54 19.88 -55.32
C ASN A 169 16.70 21.13 -55.00
N THR A 170 15.96 21.66 -55.99
CA THR A 170 15.13 22.88 -55.86
C THR A 170 14.06 22.79 -54.77
N ARG A 171 13.65 21.57 -54.39
CA ARG A 171 12.71 21.31 -53.29
C ARG A 171 13.28 21.73 -51.92
N LEU A 172 14.60 21.88 -51.80
CA LEU A 172 15.25 22.36 -50.57
C LEU A 172 14.74 23.73 -50.14
N VAL A 173 14.64 24.68 -51.08
CA VAL A 173 14.19 26.05 -50.83
C VAL A 173 12.73 26.09 -50.34
N VAL A 174 11.90 25.19 -50.86
CA VAL A 174 10.49 25.05 -50.45
C VAL A 174 10.39 24.52 -49.02
N LEU A 175 11.14 23.45 -48.70
CA LEU A 175 11.16 22.88 -47.35
C LEU A 175 11.74 23.87 -46.32
N GLU A 176 12.73 24.68 -46.68
CA GLU A 176 13.25 25.73 -45.80
C GLU A 176 12.21 26.82 -45.51
N GLN A 177 11.35 27.18 -46.48
CA GLN A 177 10.20 28.06 -46.23
C GLN A 177 9.11 27.40 -45.37
N GLU A 178 8.82 26.11 -45.59
CA GLU A 178 7.90 25.33 -44.75
C GLU A 178 8.41 25.20 -43.30
N LEU A 179 9.73 25.06 -43.11
CA LEU A 179 10.35 25.02 -41.78
C LEU A 179 10.15 26.35 -41.03
N VAL A 180 10.40 27.50 -41.67
CA VAL A 180 10.19 28.82 -41.04
C VAL A 180 8.74 28.99 -40.58
N ARG A 181 7.76 28.50 -41.37
CA ARG A 181 6.36 28.50 -40.98
C ARG A 181 6.09 27.59 -39.79
N ALA A 182 6.59 26.35 -39.81
CA ALA A 182 6.42 25.40 -38.72
C ALA A 182 7.13 25.85 -37.42
N GLU A 183 8.24 26.56 -37.52
CA GLU A 183 8.92 27.19 -36.39
C GLU A 183 8.07 28.31 -35.77
N ALA A 184 7.48 29.19 -36.60
CA ALA A 184 6.57 30.23 -36.10
C ALA A 184 5.33 29.64 -35.42
N GLU A 185 4.69 28.62 -36.02
CA GLU A 185 3.54 27.92 -35.43
C GLU A 185 3.92 27.22 -34.11
N ASN A 186 5.11 26.61 -34.03
CA ASN A 186 5.61 26.00 -32.78
C ASN A 186 5.92 27.06 -31.71
N LEU A 187 6.53 28.20 -32.06
CA LEU A 187 6.83 29.28 -31.11
C LEU A 187 5.56 29.84 -30.43
N VAL A 188 4.46 30.00 -31.18
CA VAL A 188 3.17 30.43 -30.61
C VAL A 188 2.61 29.38 -29.64
N ALA A 189 2.64 28.10 -30.02
CA ALA A 189 2.17 27.00 -29.17
C ALA A 189 2.99 26.85 -27.87
N GLU A 190 4.32 27.01 -27.94
CA GLU A 190 5.23 27.00 -26.78
C GLU A 190 5.00 28.18 -25.83
N ALA A 191 4.72 29.37 -26.37
CA ALA A 191 4.40 30.55 -25.57
C ALA A 191 3.07 30.36 -24.82
N GLN A 192 2.03 29.88 -25.50
CA GLN A 192 0.74 29.56 -24.88
C GLN A 192 0.87 28.48 -23.79
N LEU A 193 1.59 27.40 -24.08
CA LEU A 193 1.90 26.35 -23.11
C LEU A 193 2.58 26.92 -21.86
N THR A 194 3.59 27.76 -22.05
CA THR A 194 4.35 28.38 -20.96
C THR A 194 3.45 29.24 -20.09
N ASN A 195 2.57 30.04 -20.70
CA ASN A 195 1.65 30.93 -19.99
C ASN A 195 0.60 30.14 -19.20
N ILE A 196 -0.09 29.19 -19.85
CA ILE A 196 -1.08 28.31 -19.21
C ILE A 196 -0.44 27.50 -18.09
N THR A 197 0.76 26.96 -18.29
CA THR A 197 1.49 26.19 -17.26
C THR A 197 1.77 27.05 -16.03
N ARG A 198 2.25 28.29 -16.19
CA ARG A 198 2.51 29.18 -15.05
C ARG A 198 1.24 29.54 -14.28
N GLN A 199 0.17 29.90 -15.01
CA GLN A 199 -1.11 30.26 -14.41
C GLN A 199 -1.72 29.08 -13.65
N LYS A 200 -1.87 27.93 -14.31
CA LYS A 200 -2.53 26.75 -13.73
C LYS A 200 -1.67 26.06 -12.67
N LEU A 201 -0.34 26.15 -12.71
CA LEU A 201 0.51 25.65 -11.63
C LEU A 201 0.29 26.47 -10.34
N LYS A 202 0.19 27.80 -10.47
CA LYS A 202 -0.09 28.70 -9.36
C LYS A 202 -1.48 28.44 -8.77
N GLU A 203 -2.49 28.32 -9.63
CA GLU A 203 -3.87 28.01 -9.25
C GLU A 203 -3.99 26.67 -8.50
N ALA A 204 -3.37 25.60 -9.04
CA ALA A 204 -3.40 24.27 -8.42
C ALA A 204 -2.79 24.26 -7.01
N TYR A 205 -1.59 24.80 -6.84
CA TYR A 205 -0.91 24.78 -5.55
C TYR A 205 -1.45 25.81 -4.56
N ALA A 206 -2.06 26.92 -5.01
CA ALA A 206 -2.81 27.80 -4.12
C ALA A 206 -3.99 27.06 -3.48
N ALA A 207 -4.77 26.31 -4.27
CA ALA A 207 -5.86 25.48 -3.75
C ALA A 207 -5.35 24.34 -2.84
N GLU A 208 -4.29 23.62 -3.24
CA GLU A 208 -3.69 22.54 -2.42
C GLU A 208 -3.20 23.05 -1.05
N PHE A 209 -2.55 24.22 -1.00
CA PHE A 209 -2.10 24.81 0.26
C PHE A 209 -3.23 25.38 1.09
N ALA A 210 -4.22 26.05 0.50
CA ALA A 210 -5.41 26.53 1.23
C ALA A 210 -6.16 25.38 1.92
N ALA A 211 -6.40 24.28 1.20
CA ALA A 211 -7.01 23.06 1.75
C ALA A 211 -6.16 22.42 2.86
N THR A 212 -4.83 22.49 2.73
CA THR A 212 -3.90 21.98 3.76
C THR A 212 -3.96 22.81 5.05
N ILE A 213 -4.04 24.15 4.93
CA ILE A 213 -4.19 25.07 6.06
C ILE A 213 -5.53 24.82 6.76
N GLU A 214 -6.64 24.80 6.01
CA GLU A 214 -7.98 24.52 6.52
C GLU A 214 -8.02 23.23 7.33
N ARG A 215 -7.54 22.12 6.75
CA ARG A 215 -7.45 20.83 7.43
C ARG A 215 -6.63 20.92 8.72
N ALA A 216 -5.44 21.54 8.66
CA ALA A 216 -4.55 21.60 9.82
C ALA A 216 -5.16 22.40 10.97
N GLU A 217 -5.77 23.54 10.69
CA GLU A 217 -6.35 24.42 11.71
C GLU A 217 -7.61 23.84 12.34
N LYS A 218 -8.52 23.28 11.53
CA LYS A 218 -9.70 22.55 12.04
C LYS A 218 -9.32 21.33 12.88
N GLN A 219 -8.30 20.57 12.47
CA GLN A 219 -7.78 19.47 13.29
C GLN A 219 -7.12 19.95 14.59
N ILE A 220 -6.49 21.12 14.61
CA ILE A 220 -5.95 21.73 15.84
C ILE A 220 -7.08 22.13 16.80
N ILE A 221 -8.19 22.69 16.30
CA ILE A 221 -9.38 23.02 17.10
C ILE A 221 -9.94 21.75 17.76
N LEU A 222 -10.23 20.72 16.95
CA LEU A 222 -10.74 19.42 17.43
C LEU A 222 -9.81 18.76 18.45
N ALA A 223 -8.50 18.72 18.19
CA ALA A 223 -7.52 18.13 19.09
C ALA A 223 -7.40 18.90 20.43
N ARG A 224 -7.60 20.22 20.45
CA ARG A 224 -7.62 21.02 21.68
C ARG A 224 -8.83 20.68 22.54
N HIS A 225 -10.01 20.58 21.94
CA HIS A 225 -11.24 20.20 22.66
C HIS A 225 -11.23 18.74 23.11
N GLY A 226 -10.70 17.82 22.30
CA GLY A 226 -10.45 16.43 22.71
C GLY A 226 -9.54 16.33 23.93
N ARG A 227 -8.51 17.20 24.04
CA ARG A 227 -7.68 17.30 25.25
C ARG A 227 -8.41 17.94 26.44
N ARG A 228 -9.29 18.93 26.22
CA ARG A 228 -10.17 19.44 27.30
C ARG A 228 -11.07 18.34 27.85
N MET A 229 -11.56 17.45 26.98
CA MET A 229 -12.43 16.35 27.35
C MET A 229 -11.74 15.32 28.26
N LEU A 230 -10.51 14.92 27.91
CA LEU A 230 -9.73 13.98 28.72
C LEU A 230 -9.40 14.51 30.12
N ASN A 231 -9.32 15.84 30.30
CA ASN A 231 -9.10 16.45 31.61
C ASN A 231 -10.31 16.34 32.57
N LEU A 232 -11.45 15.80 32.11
CA LEU A 232 -12.61 15.50 32.96
C LEU A 232 -12.54 14.11 33.60
N LEU A 233 -11.61 13.25 33.17
CA LEU A 233 -11.43 11.91 33.71
C LEU A 233 -10.54 11.96 34.96
N ASP A 234 -11.03 11.44 36.08
CA ASP A 234 -10.22 11.23 37.29
C ASP A 234 -9.35 9.97 37.14
N ASP A 235 -8.04 10.17 36.99
CA ASP A 235 -7.05 9.10 36.89
C ASP A 235 -6.55 8.58 38.27
N THR A 236 -7.11 9.09 39.38
CA THR A 236 -6.76 8.65 40.73
C THR A 236 -6.93 7.12 40.88
N PRO A 237 -5.90 6.41 41.37
CA PRO A 237 -5.97 4.97 41.55
C PRO A 237 -6.86 4.60 42.74
N VAL A 238 -7.73 3.60 42.54
CA VAL A 238 -8.68 3.11 43.55
C VAL A 238 -8.07 1.94 44.32
N ILE A 239 -8.32 1.90 45.63
CA ILE A 239 -7.87 0.80 46.49
C ILE A 239 -8.77 -0.44 46.23
N PRO A 240 -8.22 -1.67 46.12
CA PRO A 240 -9.02 -2.86 45.90
C PRO A 240 -10.11 -3.05 46.97
N GLY A 241 -11.37 -2.92 46.55
CA GLY A 241 -12.56 -3.00 47.41
C GLY A 241 -13.36 -1.71 47.49
N ASP A 242 -12.77 -0.56 47.16
CA ASP A 242 -13.47 0.71 47.03
C ASP A 242 -14.11 0.86 45.64
N THR A 243 -15.22 1.62 45.57
CA THR A 243 -15.90 1.98 44.31
C THR A 243 -15.44 3.34 43.82
N ARG A 244 -15.34 3.53 42.48
CA ARG A 244 -15.12 4.88 41.91
C ARG A 244 -16.26 5.84 42.29
N PRO A 245 -15.99 7.15 42.44
CA PRO A 245 -17.03 8.17 42.48
C PRO A 245 -17.89 8.16 41.21
N GLN A 246 -19.14 8.59 41.32
CA GLN A 246 -20.01 8.80 40.16
C GLN A 246 -19.48 9.97 39.30
N PHE A 247 -19.65 9.88 37.99
CA PHE A 247 -19.20 10.93 37.08
C PHE A 247 -20.11 12.19 37.15
N GLU A 248 -19.58 13.30 37.67
CA GLU A 248 -20.33 14.56 37.81
C GLU A 248 -20.17 15.52 36.61
N HIS A 249 -19.25 15.28 35.68
CA HIS A 249 -18.87 16.25 34.63
C HIS A 249 -19.63 16.10 33.29
N VAL A 250 -20.80 15.46 33.29
CA VAL A 250 -21.65 15.21 32.09
C VAL A 250 -21.94 16.51 31.30
N ASP A 251 -22.47 17.54 31.97
CA ASP A 251 -22.81 18.82 31.33
C ASP A 251 -21.58 19.56 30.81
N GLN A 252 -20.44 19.44 31.50
CA GLN A 252 -19.18 20.03 31.09
C GLN A 252 -18.60 19.33 29.87
N ALA A 253 -18.70 18.00 29.79
CA ALA A 253 -18.32 17.22 28.63
C ALA A 253 -19.20 17.56 27.41
N ARG A 254 -20.52 17.72 27.63
CA ARG A 254 -21.47 18.24 26.64
C ARG A 254 -21.07 19.64 26.14
N GLN A 255 -20.73 20.57 27.03
CA GLN A 255 -20.35 21.93 26.63
C GLN A 255 -19.07 21.97 25.79
N ILE A 256 -18.09 21.09 26.04
CA ILE A 256 -16.86 21.04 25.23
C ILE A 256 -17.14 20.64 23.77
N LEU A 257 -18.16 19.81 23.49
CA LEU A 257 -18.59 19.53 22.12
C LEU A 257 -19.26 20.74 21.46
N ASN A 258 -20.12 21.46 22.19
CA ASN A 258 -20.72 22.71 21.69
C ASN A 258 -19.66 23.77 21.35
N ASP A 259 -18.65 23.93 22.22
CA ASP A 259 -17.51 24.82 21.98
C ASP A 259 -16.72 24.41 20.73
N ALA A 260 -16.55 23.10 20.49
CA ALA A 260 -15.85 22.59 19.31
C ALA A 260 -16.63 22.82 18.01
N GLU A 261 -17.95 22.64 18.02
CA GLU A 261 -18.80 22.95 16.86
C GLU A 261 -18.82 24.45 16.55
N GLU A 262 -18.86 25.31 17.58
CA GLU A 262 -18.82 26.76 17.42
C GLU A 262 -17.47 27.25 16.89
N ASP A 263 -16.34 26.80 17.46
CA ASP A 263 -15.00 27.13 16.97
C ASP A 263 -14.78 26.65 15.51
N LEU A 264 -15.27 25.46 15.14
CA LEU A 264 -15.19 24.95 13.76
C LEU A 264 -16.03 25.76 12.77
N ARG A 265 -17.18 26.27 13.22
CA ARG A 265 -18.11 27.08 12.42
C ARG A 265 -17.61 28.51 12.22
N ASP A 266 -16.97 29.08 13.24
CA ASP A 266 -16.43 30.43 13.21
C ASP A 266 -15.04 30.51 12.55
N TRP A 267 -14.38 29.36 12.35
CA TRP A 267 -13.13 29.28 11.60
C TRP A 267 -13.25 29.88 10.19
N ARG A 268 -12.22 30.65 9.79
CA ARG A 268 -12.07 31.23 8.45
C ARG A 268 -10.62 31.17 8.02
N LEU A 269 -10.40 31.03 6.71
CA LEU A 269 -9.07 31.04 6.13
C LEU A 269 -8.44 32.44 6.18
N GLU A 270 -7.37 32.61 6.96
CA GLU A 270 -6.53 33.82 6.96
C GLU A 270 -5.33 33.63 6.00
N THR A 271 -5.50 33.98 4.72
CA THR A 271 -4.42 33.95 3.72
C THR A 271 -4.33 35.23 2.92
N ASP A 272 -3.12 35.78 2.76
CA ASP A 272 -2.84 36.82 1.77
C ASP A 272 -3.06 36.28 0.34
N ASP A 273 -3.92 36.94 -0.45
CA ASP A 273 -4.20 36.57 -1.83
C ASP A 273 -2.93 36.47 -2.68
N VAL A 274 -2.70 35.32 -3.34
CA VAL A 274 -1.53 35.15 -4.21
C VAL A 274 -1.84 35.77 -5.59
N PRO A 275 -1.30 36.95 -5.96
CA PRO A 275 -1.90 37.78 -7.04
C PRO A 275 -1.81 37.11 -8.42
N VAL A 276 -2.93 36.64 -8.96
CA VAL A 276 -3.00 36.03 -10.30
C VAL A 276 -3.06 37.13 -11.36
N SER A 277 -2.15 37.09 -12.33
CA SER A 277 -2.14 38.04 -13.46
C SER A 277 -3.26 37.69 -14.45
N ASN A 278 -4.46 38.23 -14.23
CA ASN A 278 -5.57 38.13 -15.15
C ASN A 278 -5.34 39.01 -16.39
N GLN A 279 -5.01 38.39 -17.53
CA GLN A 279 -5.39 38.75 -18.91
C GLN A 279 -4.45 38.07 -19.93
N ILE A 280 -4.88 36.94 -20.50
CA ILE A 280 -4.38 36.42 -21.77
C ILE A 280 -5.59 35.85 -22.51
N ASP A 281 -6.02 36.51 -23.59
CA ASP A 281 -7.17 36.07 -24.38
C ASP A 281 -6.90 34.73 -25.08
N SER A 282 -7.94 33.89 -25.14
CA SER A 282 -7.90 32.53 -25.67
C SER A 282 -7.87 32.43 -27.21
N ASN A 283 -7.90 33.55 -27.93
CA ASN A 283 -8.11 33.62 -29.38
C ASN A 283 -6.81 33.77 -30.20
N LEU A 284 -5.87 32.83 -30.07
CA LEU A 284 -4.62 32.82 -30.85
C LEU A 284 -4.31 31.43 -31.44
N MET A 285 -5.24 30.88 -32.23
CA MET A 285 -5.03 29.70 -33.08
C MET A 285 -5.62 29.93 -34.48
N PRO A 286 -4.90 29.63 -35.57
CA PRO A 286 -5.43 29.73 -36.92
C PRO A 286 -6.31 28.51 -37.25
N THR A 287 -7.61 28.71 -37.42
CA THR A 287 -8.53 27.66 -37.87
C THR A 287 -8.42 27.47 -39.39
N SER A 288 -7.82 26.35 -39.81
CA SER A 288 -7.89 25.88 -41.20
C SER A 288 -8.94 24.77 -41.30
N GLY A 289 -10.09 25.08 -41.90
CA GLY A 289 -11.30 24.27 -41.76
C GLY A 289 -11.49 23.19 -42.83
N ARG A 290 -12.37 22.21 -42.51
CA ARG A 290 -13.31 21.65 -43.50
C ARG A 290 -14.53 20.95 -42.87
N ALA A 291 -15.71 21.45 -43.27
CA ALA A 291 -16.99 20.75 -43.48
C ALA A 291 -17.72 20.02 -42.32
N ASP A 292 -18.66 20.75 -41.72
CA ASP A 292 -20.08 20.42 -41.45
C ASP A 292 -20.57 18.97 -41.30
N THR A 293 -21.26 18.73 -40.18
CA THR A 293 -22.72 18.48 -40.06
C THR A 293 -23.04 18.20 -38.57
N SER A 294 -24.14 18.63 -37.92
CA SER A 294 -25.23 19.59 -38.24
C SER A 294 -26.21 19.65 -37.04
N TYR A 295 -26.96 20.76 -36.88
CA TYR A 295 -28.13 20.96 -35.98
C TYR A 295 -27.83 21.06 -34.45
N GLU A 296 -28.48 21.91 -33.65
CA GLU A 296 -29.51 22.94 -33.89
C GLU A 296 -29.48 24.04 -32.81
N ASP A 297 -30.19 25.17 -33.05
CA ASP A 297 -30.34 26.37 -32.20
C ASP A 297 -31.19 26.09 -30.92
N GLU A 298 -31.42 26.97 -29.93
CA GLU A 298 -31.70 28.43 -29.84
C GLU A 298 -31.15 29.00 -28.50
N GLU A 299 -30.63 30.23 -28.42
CA GLU A 299 -31.34 31.52 -28.17
C GLU A 299 -32.22 31.56 -26.88
N THR A 300 -32.36 32.63 -26.09
CA THR A 300 -31.82 34.02 -26.03
C THR A 300 -31.94 34.52 -24.54
N LEU A 301 -31.74 35.77 -24.06
CA LEU A 301 -31.59 37.11 -24.66
C LEU A 301 -30.71 38.05 -23.77
N GLN A 302 -30.46 39.26 -24.30
CA GLN A 302 -29.69 40.44 -23.86
C GLN A 302 -30.18 41.07 -22.51
N THR A 303 -29.55 42.08 -21.86
CA THR A 303 -29.18 43.43 -22.40
C THR A 303 -28.18 44.22 -21.52
N ILE A 304 -27.53 45.19 -22.19
CA ILE A 304 -26.55 46.22 -21.74
C ILE A 304 -27.29 47.56 -21.41
N PRO A 305 -26.69 48.76 -21.12
CA PRO A 305 -25.31 49.16 -20.74
C PRO A 305 -25.17 50.31 -19.67
N SER A 306 -23.94 50.80 -19.47
CA SER A 306 -23.56 52.24 -19.28
C SER A 306 -23.72 52.88 -17.86
N VAL A 307 -22.97 53.91 -17.40
CA VAL A 307 -21.85 54.69 -18.01
C VAL A 307 -21.07 55.55 -16.95
N ASN A 308 -19.81 55.93 -17.28
CA ASN A 308 -18.99 57.08 -16.82
C ASN A 308 -18.59 57.26 -15.32
N GLU A 309 -17.27 57.29 -15.00
CA GLU A 309 -16.35 58.47 -14.91
C GLU A 309 -16.43 59.21 -13.55
N SER A 310 -15.35 59.75 -12.95
CA SER A 310 -13.94 59.93 -13.36
C SER A 310 -13.06 60.33 -12.16
N ARG A 311 -11.72 60.21 -12.31
CA ARG A 311 -10.64 61.08 -11.75
C ARG A 311 -10.55 61.24 -10.19
N THR A 312 -9.38 61.37 -9.54
CA THR A 312 -8.00 61.67 -9.98
C THR A 312 -6.95 61.24 -8.93
N GLN A 313 -5.78 60.80 -9.40
CA GLN A 313 -4.40 61.06 -8.90
C GLN A 313 -4.02 61.00 -7.40
N GLY A 314 -2.98 60.18 -7.13
CA GLY A 314 -1.85 60.50 -6.22
C GLY A 314 -2.02 60.14 -4.72
N GLY A 315 -1.01 59.64 -4.00
CA GLY A 315 0.31 59.19 -4.44
C GLY A 315 1.33 58.98 -3.30
N THR A 316 2.17 57.95 -3.43
CA THR A 316 3.54 57.80 -2.87
C THR A 316 3.82 57.60 -1.36
N TYR A 317 4.86 56.77 -1.14
CA TYR A 317 5.80 56.65 0.00
C TYR A 317 5.62 55.59 1.12
N LEU A 318 6.70 54.81 1.23
CA LEU A 318 7.17 53.79 2.19
C LEU A 318 7.85 54.45 3.43
N PRO A 319 8.49 53.72 4.41
CA PRO A 319 8.35 52.34 4.90
C PRO A 319 8.37 52.17 6.46
N HIS A 320 8.35 50.90 6.90
CA HIS A 320 8.67 50.26 8.20
C HIS A 320 9.69 50.84 9.21
N GLY A 321 9.51 50.41 10.49
CA GLY A 321 10.56 49.94 11.41
C GLY A 321 10.24 50.15 12.92
N THR A 322 10.78 49.43 13.94
CA THR A 322 11.42 48.10 14.10
C THR A 322 11.57 47.77 15.63
N THR A 323 11.69 46.49 16.01
CA THR A 323 12.50 45.92 17.16
C THR A 323 12.14 46.03 18.68
N LEU A 324 12.21 44.84 19.33
CA LEU A 324 12.94 44.46 20.59
C LEU A 324 12.35 44.54 22.04
N VAL A 325 12.46 43.37 22.73
CA VAL A 325 12.93 43.09 24.12
C VAL A 325 12.04 43.34 25.36
N GLY A 326 12.01 42.31 26.24
CA GLY A 326 12.11 42.52 27.70
C GLY A 326 11.20 41.64 28.56
N GLY A 327 11.77 40.79 29.42
CA GLY A 327 11.02 39.88 30.31
C GLY A 327 10.54 40.51 31.64
N GLY A 328 9.97 39.68 32.54
CA GLY A 328 9.55 40.19 33.87
C GLY A 328 8.52 39.34 34.62
N SER A 329 9.01 38.61 35.62
CA SER A 329 8.33 37.96 36.76
C SER A 329 7.12 38.64 37.44
N SER A 330 6.34 37.80 38.17
CA SER A 330 5.58 38.02 39.44
C SER A 330 4.07 37.68 39.32
N SER A 331 3.28 37.29 40.32
CA SER A 331 3.36 36.55 41.61
C SER A 331 2.05 36.84 42.38
N GLY A 332 1.50 35.91 43.17
CA GLY A 332 0.35 36.13 44.08
C GLY A 332 -0.99 35.63 43.51
N ALA A 333 -1.68 34.64 44.10
CA ALA A 333 -2.38 34.63 45.42
C ALA A 333 -3.65 35.51 45.39
N THR A 334 -4.83 35.12 45.89
CA THR A 334 -5.16 34.31 47.10
C THR A 334 -6.57 33.65 47.02
N ASN A 335 -6.81 32.64 47.88
CA ASN A 335 -8.04 32.27 48.64
C ASN A 335 -9.45 32.76 48.19
N GLY A 336 -10.56 32.01 48.35
CA GLY A 336 -10.80 30.72 49.03
C GLY A 336 -12.06 30.74 49.93
N GLN A 337 -12.65 29.57 50.21
CA GLN A 337 -13.84 29.30 51.08
C GLN A 337 -15.23 29.74 50.54
N GLY A 338 -16.35 29.06 50.82
CA GLY A 338 -16.57 27.76 51.50
C GLY A 338 -18.02 27.58 52.04
N GLY A 339 -18.46 26.32 52.26
CA GLY A 339 -19.75 25.94 52.92
C GLY A 339 -20.92 25.69 51.93
N ALA A 340 -21.49 24.48 51.81
CA ALA A 340 -22.36 23.72 52.75
C ALA A 340 -23.74 24.39 52.97
N SER A 341 -24.91 23.72 52.94
CA SER A 341 -25.23 22.31 53.28
C SER A 341 -26.56 21.76 52.70
N LYS A 342 -26.63 20.42 52.55
CA LYS A 342 -27.81 19.51 52.39
C LYS A 342 -28.80 19.54 53.60
N PRO A 343 -29.88 18.71 53.71
CA PRO A 343 -30.70 17.93 52.73
C PRO A 343 -32.26 17.92 52.97
N ARG A 344 -33.04 17.18 52.14
CA ARG A 344 -33.80 15.93 52.50
C ARG A 344 -35.26 15.76 51.96
N ALA A 345 -35.41 14.85 50.98
CA ALA A 345 -36.51 13.86 50.74
C ALA A 345 -37.99 14.37 50.54
N THR A 346 -38.98 13.62 50.04
CA THR A 346 -39.25 12.14 49.86
C THR A 346 -40.41 11.92 48.84
N PHE A 347 -40.37 10.83 48.03
CA PHE A 347 -41.52 10.03 47.48
C PHE A 347 -42.65 10.74 46.65
N VAL A 348 -43.53 10.12 45.83
CA VAL A 348 -43.86 8.73 45.40
C VAL A 348 -44.53 8.78 43.98
N GLU A 349 -44.68 7.64 43.28
CA GLU A 349 -45.61 7.18 42.19
C GLU A 349 -46.74 8.12 41.65
N ASP A 350 -47.38 7.96 40.48
CA ASP A 350 -47.30 7.01 39.34
C ASP A 350 -48.05 7.55 38.08
N VAL A 351 -47.83 6.91 36.92
CA VAL A 351 -48.78 6.63 35.79
C VAL A 351 -49.88 7.66 35.43
N ASP A 352 -49.84 8.26 34.22
CA ASP A 352 -50.77 7.92 33.10
C ASP A 352 -50.49 8.70 31.77
N THR A 353 -50.87 8.08 30.65
CA THR A 353 -50.99 8.69 29.29
C THR A 353 -52.49 8.76 28.91
N PRO A 354 -53.02 9.36 27.80
CA PRO A 354 -52.36 9.78 26.54
C PRO A 354 -52.94 11.03 25.77
N ASN A 355 -52.41 11.26 24.56
CA ASN A 355 -53.07 11.75 23.32
C ASN A 355 -53.53 13.23 23.07
N VAL A 356 -52.85 13.84 22.08
CA VAL A 356 -53.40 14.40 20.80
C VAL A 356 -54.34 15.63 20.83
N THR A 357 -53.88 16.84 20.44
CA THR A 357 -54.10 17.52 19.11
C THR A 357 -53.75 19.04 19.05
N ARG A 358 -53.13 19.44 17.92
CA ARG A 358 -53.21 20.74 17.17
C ARG A 358 -52.87 22.12 17.78
N GLU A 359 -51.83 22.74 17.19
CA GLU A 359 -51.72 24.14 16.65
C GLU A 359 -52.46 25.29 17.38
N ARG A 360 -51.81 26.37 17.84
CA ARG A 360 -51.07 27.37 17.01
C ARG A 360 -50.30 28.41 17.88
N ALA A 361 -49.17 28.91 17.37
CA ALA A 361 -48.41 30.18 17.64
C ALA A 361 -48.67 31.01 18.93
N GLU A 362 -47.67 31.51 19.68
CA GLU A 362 -46.68 32.54 19.27
C GLU A 362 -45.41 32.63 20.17
N VAL A 363 -44.23 32.68 19.52
CA VAL A 363 -43.15 33.70 19.59
C VAL A 363 -42.40 34.03 20.93
N ILE A 364 -41.05 33.95 20.85
CA ILE A 364 -39.92 34.36 21.75
C ILE A 364 -39.54 33.47 22.96
N GLY A 365 -38.39 32.79 22.81
CA GLY A 365 -37.57 32.21 23.89
C GLY A 365 -36.36 31.51 23.27
N GLY A 366 -35.13 31.88 23.65
CA GLY A 366 -33.91 31.41 22.99
C GLY A 366 -33.35 30.07 23.51
N THR A 367 -32.32 29.58 22.80
CA THR A 367 -31.34 28.53 23.18
C THR A 367 -31.89 27.14 23.54
N ASP A 368 -31.95 26.25 22.54
CA ASP A 368 -31.39 24.87 22.60
C ASP A 368 -31.46 24.18 21.22
N VAL A 369 -30.45 24.44 20.36
CA VAL A 369 -30.34 23.81 19.01
C VAL A 369 -28.87 23.53 18.61
N LYS A 370 -27.91 23.60 19.55
CA LYS A 370 -26.49 23.37 19.24
C LYS A 370 -26.05 21.91 19.40
N MET A 371 -26.47 21.22 20.46
CA MET A 371 -25.93 19.89 20.80
C MET A 371 -26.31 18.76 19.83
N ASP A 372 -27.50 18.81 19.23
CA ASP A 372 -28.03 17.70 18.42
C ASP A 372 -27.35 17.57 17.05
N SER A 373 -26.71 18.62 16.54
CA SER A 373 -26.11 18.69 15.20
C SER A 373 -24.95 17.71 15.02
N LEU A 374 -23.95 17.80 15.91
CA LEU A 374 -22.79 16.92 15.88
C LEU A 374 -23.16 15.51 16.37
N VAL A 375 -23.88 15.39 17.49
CA VAL A 375 -24.20 14.10 18.09
C VAL A 375 -25.10 13.25 17.19
N ALA A 376 -26.18 13.80 16.63
CA ALA A 376 -27.10 13.03 15.79
C ALA A 376 -26.52 12.66 14.40
N ARG A 377 -25.41 13.28 13.98
CA ARG A 377 -24.66 12.84 12.79
C ARG A 377 -23.99 11.47 13.02
N TYR A 378 -23.55 11.21 14.25
CA TYR A 378 -22.72 10.04 14.57
C TYR A 378 -23.44 8.96 15.41
N SER A 379 -24.55 9.28 16.09
CA SER A 379 -25.29 8.32 16.92
C SER A 379 -26.45 7.60 16.20
N ARG A 380 -26.16 6.53 15.45
CA ARG A 380 -27.17 5.58 14.94
C ARG A 380 -26.70 4.12 14.95
N PRO A 381 -27.58 3.15 15.25
CA PRO A 381 -27.24 1.72 15.27
C PRO A 381 -27.20 1.08 13.87
N MET A 382 -26.55 -0.07 13.78
CA MET A 382 -26.33 -0.79 12.51
C MET A 382 -27.61 -1.27 11.81
N PHE A 383 -27.50 -1.35 10.47
CA PHE A 383 -28.43 -1.93 9.50
C PHE A 383 -29.72 -1.15 9.18
N ALA A 384 -29.60 -0.24 8.21
CA ALA A 384 -30.68 0.08 7.29
C ALA A 384 -30.22 -0.14 5.84
N ASN A 385 -31.05 -0.80 5.03
CA ASN A 385 -30.79 -1.05 3.61
C ASN A 385 -30.77 0.26 2.82
N GLU A 386 -29.72 0.49 2.03
CA GLU A 386 -29.83 1.23 0.78
C GLU A 386 -29.31 0.36 -0.37
N GLY A 387 -30.15 0.19 -1.38
CA GLY A 387 -29.87 -0.70 -2.51
C GLY A 387 -29.03 -0.01 -3.57
N TYR A 388 -27.90 -0.63 -3.94
CA TYR A 388 -27.09 -0.18 -5.07
C TYR A 388 -27.94 -0.11 -6.35
N ALA A 389 -28.00 1.08 -6.95
CA ALA A 389 -28.61 1.28 -8.25
C ALA A 389 -27.82 0.51 -9.32
N LYS A 390 -28.53 -0.17 -10.24
CA LYS A 390 -27.93 -1.06 -11.25
C LYS A 390 -26.85 -0.40 -12.12
N GLU A 391 -26.89 0.92 -12.28
CA GLU A 391 -25.93 1.68 -13.08
C GLU A 391 -24.53 1.71 -12.45
N GLN A 392 -24.41 1.74 -11.12
CA GLN A 392 -23.11 1.62 -10.43
C GLN A 392 -22.49 0.23 -10.60
N GLN A 393 -23.30 -0.80 -10.86
CA GLN A 393 -22.82 -2.17 -10.96
C GLN A 393 -22.11 -2.46 -12.31
N GLU A 394 -22.59 -1.85 -13.41
CA GLU A 394 -21.88 -1.91 -14.70
C GLU A 394 -20.59 -1.07 -14.71
N GLU A 395 -20.54 0.03 -13.96
CA GLU A 395 -19.33 0.84 -13.83
C GLU A 395 -18.27 0.19 -12.92
N LEU A 396 -18.68 -0.44 -11.79
CA LEU A 396 -17.77 -1.24 -10.96
C LEU A 396 -17.15 -2.43 -11.73
N GLU A 397 -17.93 -3.14 -12.57
CA GLU A 397 -17.41 -4.25 -13.38
C GLU A 397 -16.36 -3.82 -14.44
N LEU A 398 -16.27 -2.53 -14.76
CA LEU A 398 -15.28 -1.96 -15.67
C LEU A 398 -14.09 -1.27 -14.96
N VAL A 399 -14.23 -0.92 -13.68
CA VAL A 399 -13.24 -0.12 -12.93
C VAL A 399 -12.47 -0.95 -11.88
N GLN A 400 -12.90 -2.16 -11.54
CA GLN A 400 -12.21 -3.02 -10.56
C GLN A 400 -10.91 -3.69 -11.08
N GLU A 401 -9.92 -2.90 -11.50
CA GLU A 401 -8.54 -3.29 -11.20
C GLU A 401 -8.40 -3.30 -9.68
N VAL A 402 -8.34 -4.51 -9.10
CA VAL A 402 -8.06 -4.76 -7.68
C VAL A 402 -6.97 -3.78 -7.22
N PRO A 403 -7.18 -3.00 -6.14
CA PRO A 403 -6.23 -1.98 -5.73
C PRO A 403 -4.86 -2.63 -5.60
N ALA A 404 -3.91 -2.17 -6.41
CA ALA A 404 -2.57 -2.68 -6.37
C ALA A 404 -2.03 -2.37 -4.98
N LEU A 405 -1.90 -3.41 -4.13
CA LEU A 405 -1.13 -3.38 -2.89
C LEU A 405 0.11 -2.54 -3.17
N SER A 406 0.30 -1.46 -2.41
CA SER A 406 1.33 -0.47 -2.72
C SER A 406 2.70 -1.09 -2.51
N LEU A 407 3.21 -1.74 -3.55
CA LEU A 407 4.49 -2.45 -3.62
C LEU A 407 5.72 -1.52 -3.48
N LYS A 408 5.48 -0.24 -3.24
CA LYS A 408 6.49 0.80 -2.99
C LYS A 408 6.78 0.88 -1.50
N PHE A 409 7.73 0.05 -1.06
CA PHE A 409 8.47 0.33 0.17
C PHE A 409 9.04 1.76 0.12
N ALA A 410 9.06 2.44 1.26
CA ALA A 410 9.72 3.74 1.39
C ALA A 410 11.23 3.56 1.22
N MET A 411 11.72 3.79 0.00
CA MET A 411 13.15 3.66 -0.30
C MET A 411 13.92 4.84 0.33
N PRO A 412 15.12 4.61 0.89
CA PRO A 412 15.97 5.69 1.41
C PRO A 412 16.19 6.80 0.36
N PRO A 413 16.21 8.09 0.76
CA PRO A 413 16.29 9.24 -0.15
C PRO A 413 17.72 9.47 -0.68
N VAL A 414 18.26 8.46 -1.35
CA VAL A 414 19.59 8.43 -1.97
C VAL A 414 19.45 8.20 -3.47
N ALA A 415 20.42 8.66 -4.26
CA ALA A 415 20.36 8.59 -5.73
C ALA A 415 20.22 7.16 -6.29
N GLN A 416 20.68 6.15 -5.54
CA GLN A 416 20.54 4.73 -5.87
C GLN A 416 20.24 3.91 -4.59
N PRO A 417 18.95 3.72 -4.24
CA PRO A 417 18.59 3.05 -2.99
C PRO A 417 19.03 1.59 -2.89
N SER A 418 19.10 0.87 -4.02
CA SER A 418 19.58 -0.52 -4.08
C SER A 418 21.08 -0.65 -3.83
N SER A 419 21.92 0.28 -4.32
CA SER A 419 23.36 0.24 -4.05
C SER A 419 23.69 0.68 -2.62
N TRP A 420 22.92 1.60 -2.05
CA TRP A 420 23.00 1.91 -0.61
C TRP A 420 22.58 0.72 0.25
N LEU A 421 21.43 0.09 -0.04
CA LEU A 421 20.97 -1.11 0.68
C LEU A 421 22.01 -2.23 0.59
N ARG A 422 22.58 -2.47 -0.60
CA ARG A 422 23.67 -3.43 -0.76
C ARG A 422 24.87 -3.09 0.12
N ALA A 423 25.38 -1.87 0.07
CA ALA A 423 26.47 -1.46 0.95
C ALA A 423 26.12 -1.55 2.46
N ALA A 424 24.83 -1.48 2.80
CA ALA A 424 24.31 -1.58 4.16
C ALA A 424 24.07 -3.03 4.65
N THR A 425 23.82 -4.00 3.76
CA THR A 425 23.38 -5.37 4.12
C THR A 425 24.18 -6.53 3.50
N ASP A 426 24.86 -6.33 2.37
CA ASP A 426 25.58 -7.37 1.62
C ASP A 426 27.01 -7.51 2.19
N ASP A 427 27.17 -8.48 3.10
CA ASP A 427 28.40 -8.76 3.85
C ASP A 427 29.55 -9.30 2.97
N TYR A 428 29.22 -9.96 1.86
CA TYR A 428 30.17 -10.35 0.82
C TYR A 428 30.77 -9.11 0.12
N SER A 429 29.96 -8.10 -0.18
CA SER A 429 30.43 -6.85 -0.80
C SER A 429 31.08 -5.88 0.20
N ASN A 430 30.63 -5.90 1.46
CA ASN A 430 31.11 -5.05 2.55
C ASN A 430 31.14 -5.85 3.88
N PRO A 431 32.28 -6.41 4.29
CA PRO A 431 32.41 -7.16 5.55
C PRO A 431 32.03 -6.36 6.82
N ASN A 432 32.07 -5.03 6.71
CA ASN A 432 31.69 -4.06 7.75
C ASN A 432 30.29 -3.46 7.51
N CYS A 433 29.39 -4.19 6.86
CA CYS A 433 28.01 -3.76 6.67
C CYS A 433 27.32 -3.54 8.04
N PRO A 434 26.61 -2.41 8.23
CA PRO A 434 25.94 -2.08 9.50
C PRO A 434 24.79 -3.04 9.85
N ILE A 435 24.18 -3.70 8.87
CA ILE A 435 23.05 -4.62 9.08
C ILE A 435 23.46 -6.01 8.59
N LYS A 436 23.72 -6.93 9.52
CA LYS A 436 24.03 -8.33 9.18
C LYS A 436 22.75 -9.15 9.13
N ILE A 437 22.41 -9.65 7.93
CA ILE A 437 21.24 -10.49 7.71
C ILE A 437 21.53 -11.90 8.22
N ALA A 438 21.13 -12.18 9.46
CA ALA A 438 21.32 -13.50 10.08
C ALA A 438 20.20 -14.47 9.65
N HIS A 439 20.57 -15.59 9.04
CA HIS A 439 19.63 -16.63 8.57
C HIS A 439 19.38 -17.72 9.64
N GLY A 440 19.11 -17.30 10.88
CA GLY A 440 18.99 -18.18 12.06
C GLY A 440 17.75 -19.09 12.04
N THR A 441 17.89 -20.33 11.57
CA THR A 441 16.80 -21.29 11.37
C THR A 441 17.28 -22.67 10.88
N THR A 442 16.45 -23.70 11.03
CA THR A 442 16.53 -24.93 10.22
C THR A 442 15.16 -25.28 9.67
N THR A 443 15.07 -25.36 8.35
CA THR A 443 13.90 -25.91 7.64
C THR A 443 14.36 -26.98 6.66
N LEU A 444 13.54 -28.01 6.45
CA LEU A 444 13.79 -29.07 5.47
C LEU A 444 12.49 -29.57 4.84
N ALA A 445 12.59 -30.12 3.63
CA ALA A 445 11.52 -30.85 2.98
C ALA A 445 12.06 -31.93 2.04
N PHE A 446 11.37 -33.08 1.92
CA PHE A 446 11.80 -34.15 1.03
C PHE A 446 10.67 -35.00 0.41
N ARG A 447 10.93 -35.41 -0.83
CA ARG A 447 10.26 -36.37 -1.72
C ARG A 447 10.18 -37.76 -1.09
N PHE A 448 9.04 -38.42 -0.94
CA PHE A 448 9.02 -39.87 -0.71
C PHE A 448 7.77 -40.51 -1.32
N GLN A 449 7.68 -41.85 -1.31
CA GLN A 449 6.57 -42.59 -1.92
C GLN A 449 5.17 -42.17 -1.42
N GLY A 450 5.06 -41.72 -0.16
CA GLY A 450 3.79 -41.29 0.44
C GLY A 450 3.41 -39.83 0.18
N GLY A 451 4.31 -39.02 -0.38
CA GLY A 451 4.08 -37.57 -0.56
C GLY A 451 5.33 -36.73 -0.31
N ILE A 452 5.20 -35.70 0.53
CA ILE A 452 6.31 -34.84 0.95
C ILE A 452 6.27 -34.67 2.47
N ILE A 453 7.41 -34.87 3.15
CA ILE A 453 7.58 -34.42 4.54
C ILE A 453 8.15 -33.01 4.54
N VAL A 454 7.60 -32.12 5.37
CA VAL A 454 8.12 -30.78 5.66
C VAL A 454 8.34 -30.67 7.17
N ALA A 455 9.55 -30.29 7.57
CA ALA A 455 9.91 -30.12 8.98
C ALA A 455 10.64 -28.80 9.22
N THR A 456 10.37 -28.15 10.36
CA THR A 456 11.07 -26.93 10.78
C THR A 456 11.32 -26.91 12.28
N ASP A 457 12.33 -26.15 12.71
CA ASP A 457 12.38 -25.64 14.08
C ASP A 457 11.39 -24.45 14.25
N SER A 458 11.45 -23.75 15.40
CA SER A 458 10.57 -22.60 15.70
C SER A 458 11.25 -21.44 16.42
N ARG A 459 12.58 -21.42 16.52
CA ARG A 459 13.34 -20.33 17.16
C ARG A 459 13.45 -19.10 16.25
N ALA A 460 13.32 -17.91 16.81
CA ALA A 460 13.66 -16.66 16.13
C ALA A 460 14.62 -15.85 17.00
N THR A 461 15.65 -15.27 16.38
CA THR A 461 16.75 -14.57 17.05
C THR A 461 17.00 -13.18 16.48
N ALA A 462 17.28 -12.21 17.35
CA ALA A 462 17.77 -10.88 16.99
C ALA A 462 19.25 -10.79 17.40
N GLY A 463 20.15 -11.13 16.48
CA GLY A 463 21.55 -11.43 16.84
C GLY A 463 21.59 -12.61 17.80
N ASN A 464 22.23 -12.43 18.97
CA ASN A 464 22.32 -13.48 20.00
C ASN A 464 21.08 -13.55 20.92
N TRP A 465 20.16 -12.58 20.85
CA TRP A 465 18.94 -12.59 21.66
C TRP A 465 17.91 -13.55 21.06
N ILE A 466 17.42 -14.51 21.85
CA ILE A 466 16.31 -15.37 21.45
C ILE A 466 15.01 -14.58 21.64
N ALA A 467 14.49 -14.03 20.53
CA ALA A 467 13.27 -13.25 20.52
C ALA A 467 12.01 -14.10 20.69
N SER A 468 12.02 -15.34 20.19
CA SER A 468 10.94 -16.31 20.39
C SER A 468 11.44 -17.75 20.21
N GLN A 469 10.77 -18.70 20.87
CA GLN A 469 10.95 -20.13 20.67
C GLN A 469 9.76 -20.76 19.93
N THR A 470 8.72 -20.01 19.54
CA THR A 470 7.40 -20.55 19.13
C THR A 470 6.92 -20.07 17.75
N VAL A 471 7.82 -19.62 16.87
CA VAL A 471 7.47 -19.13 15.54
C VAL A 471 7.03 -20.27 14.61
N LYS A 472 5.89 -20.08 13.93
CA LYS A 472 5.41 -21.00 12.89
C LYS A 472 6.18 -20.76 11.59
N LYS A 473 7.26 -21.53 11.37
CA LYS A 473 8.09 -21.45 10.15
C LYS A 473 7.56 -22.22 8.94
N VAL A 474 6.36 -22.80 9.05
CA VAL A 474 5.60 -23.34 7.92
C VAL A 474 4.40 -22.43 7.70
N ILE A 475 4.27 -21.89 6.48
CA ILE A 475 3.15 -21.07 6.03
C ILE A 475 2.24 -21.94 5.16
N GLU A 476 0.98 -22.00 5.56
CA GLU A 476 -0.08 -22.77 4.91
C GLU A 476 -0.64 -21.94 3.74
N ILE A 477 -0.03 -22.05 2.55
CA ILE A 477 -0.32 -21.20 1.37
C ILE A 477 -1.77 -21.41 0.90
N ASN A 478 -2.22 -22.67 0.87
CA ASN A 478 -3.62 -23.09 0.75
C ASN A 478 -3.74 -24.51 1.34
N SER A 479 -4.85 -25.22 1.10
CA SER A 479 -5.09 -26.58 1.63
C SER A 479 -4.19 -27.69 1.05
N SER A 480 -3.36 -27.41 0.03
CA SER A 480 -2.51 -28.42 -0.62
C SER A 480 -1.08 -27.94 -0.92
N LEU A 481 -0.74 -26.69 -0.58
CA LEU A 481 0.58 -26.09 -0.76
C LEU A 481 1.11 -25.56 0.57
N LEU A 482 2.36 -25.88 0.87
CA LEU A 482 3.12 -25.35 2.01
C LEU A 482 4.33 -24.55 1.54
N GLY A 483 4.65 -23.49 2.29
CA GLY A 483 5.88 -22.71 2.16
C GLY A 483 6.69 -22.77 3.46
N THR A 484 8.02 -22.82 3.39
CA THR A 484 8.89 -22.70 4.59
C THR A 484 9.48 -21.30 4.76
N MET A 485 9.83 -20.93 5.98
CA MET A 485 10.41 -19.63 6.33
C MET A 485 11.87 -19.76 6.75
N ALA A 486 12.79 -19.23 5.94
CA ALA A 486 14.18 -19.00 6.31
C ALA A 486 14.69 -17.67 5.75
N GLY A 487 15.50 -16.94 6.51
CA GLY A 487 15.87 -15.54 6.23
C GLY A 487 14.95 -14.56 6.93
N GLY A 488 14.60 -13.45 6.27
CA GLY A 488 13.71 -12.42 6.80
C GLY A 488 12.33 -12.98 7.13
N ALA A 489 11.96 -12.99 8.41
CA ALA A 489 10.67 -13.50 8.87
C ALA A 489 9.49 -12.74 8.23
N ALA A 490 9.58 -11.40 8.17
CA ALA A 490 8.59 -10.55 7.54
C ALA A 490 8.49 -10.80 6.02
N ASP A 491 9.63 -10.88 5.31
CA ASP A 491 9.68 -11.16 3.88
C ASP A 491 8.99 -12.49 3.55
N CYS A 492 9.37 -13.57 4.24
CA CYS A 492 8.79 -14.88 4.05
C CYS A 492 7.29 -14.90 4.35
N GLN A 493 6.87 -14.35 5.50
CA GLN A 493 5.45 -14.35 5.90
C GLN A 493 4.59 -13.57 4.91
N TYR A 494 5.03 -12.38 4.52
CA TYR A 494 4.31 -11.51 3.58
C TYR A 494 4.20 -12.13 2.19
N TRP A 495 5.33 -12.55 1.60
CA TRP A 495 5.34 -13.04 0.22
C TRP A 495 4.70 -14.42 0.06
N LEU A 496 4.75 -15.29 1.07
CA LEU A 496 4.04 -16.58 1.04
C LEU A 496 2.53 -16.41 1.23
N ALA A 497 2.08 -15.46 2.08
CA ALA A 497 0.66 -15.11 2.19
C ALA A 497 0.12 -14.48 0.88
N TYR A 498 0.89 -13.57 0.28
CA TYR A 498 0.58 -13.00 -1.03
C TYR A 498 0.53 -14.07 -2.14
N LEU A 499 1.44 -15.04 -2.11
CA LEU A 499 1.38 -16.19 -3.02
C LEU A 499 0.07 -16.98 -2.84
N GLY A 500 -0.41 -17.17 -1.60
CA GLY A 500 -1.71 -17.78 -1.32
C GLY A 500 -2.86 -17.05 -2.02
N MET A 501 -2.89 -15.71 -1.97
CA MET A 501 -3.84 -14.89 -2.73
C MET A 501 -3.72 -15.09 -4.25
N GLN A 502 -2.50 -15.14 -4.80
CA GLN A 502 -2.30 -15.38 -6.25
C GLN A 502 -2.73 -16.79 -6.67
N CYS A 503 -2.49 -17.80 -5.84
CA CYS A 503 -2.97 -19.17 -6.03
C CYS A 503 -4.50 -19.19 -6.05
N ARG A 504 -5.16 -18.50 -5.12
CA ARG A 504 -6.62 -18.41 -5.07
C ARG A 504 -7.22 -17.68 -6.27
N LEU A 505 -6.60 -16.60 -6.72
CA LEU A 505 -6.99 -15.89 -7.95
C LEU A 505 -6.82 -16.77 -9.20
N HIS A 506 -5.78 -17.60 -9.25
CA HIS A 506 -5.62 -18.58 -10.34
C HIS A 506 -6.77 -19.59 -10.35
N GLU A 507 -7.13 -20.17 -9.20
CA GLU A 507 -8.23 -21.13 -9.07
C GLU A 507 -9.57 -20.56 -9.55
N LEU A 508 -9.91 -19.35 -9.11
CA LEU A 508 -11.15 -18.68 -9.50
C LEU A 508 -11.21 -18.38 -11.00
N ARG A 509 -10.09 -17.93 -11.60
CA ARG A 509 -10.00 -17.60 -13.03
C ARG A 509 -9.97 -18.83 -13.94
N GLN A 510 -9.30 -19.91 -13.52
CA GLN A 510 -9.03 -21.09 -14.36
C GLN A 510 -9.95 -22.28 -14.03
N LYS A 511 -10.76 -22.19 -12.97
CA LYS A 511 -11.66 -23.25 -12.47
C LYS A 511 -10.94 -24.59 -12.20
N ARG A 512 -9.66 -24.53 -11.84
CA ARG A 512 -8.81 -25.68 -11.50
C ARG A 512 -7.74 -25.28 -10.49
N ARG A 513 -7.24 -26.24 -9.70
CA ARG A 513 -6.11 -26.00 -8.80
C ARG A 513 -4.86 -25.55 -9.58
N ILE A 514 -4.08 -24.68 -8.94
CA ILE A 514 -2.77 -24.25 -9.43
C ILE A 514 -1.75 -25.39 -9.27
N THR A 515 -0.79 -25.48 -10.19
CA THR A 515 0.33 -26.42 -10.08
C THR A 515 1.43 -25.87 -9.17
N VAL A 516 2.18 -26.73 -8.50
CA VAL A 516 3.34 -26.33 -7.66
C VAL A 516 4.39 -25.66 -8.54
N ALA A 517 4.57 -26.11 -9.80
CA ALA A 517 5.43 -25.43 -10.75
C ALA A 517 4.99 -23.98 -11.03
N ALA A 518 3.70 -23.71 -11.16
CA ALA A 518 3.18 -22.37 -11.41
C ALA A 518 3.27 -21.48 -10.14
N ALA A 519 2.87 -21.99 -8.97
CA ALA A 519 2.96 -21.27 -7.71
C ALA A 519 4.41 -20.85 -7.39
N SER A 520 5.35 -21.80 -7.43
CA SER A 520 6.78 -21.51 -7.24
C SER A 520 7.34 -20.53 -8.29
N LYS A 521 6.84 -20.55 -9.54
CA LYS A 521 7.29 -19.63 -10.59
C LYS A 521 6.72 -18.22 -10.44
N ILE A 522 5.49 -18.07 -9.92
CA ILE A 522 4.93 -16.78 -9.52
C ILE A 522 5.83 -16.15 -8.43
N LEU A 523 6.13 -16.90 -7.36
CA LEU A 523 6.98 -16.41 -6.28
C LEU A 523 8.39 -16.04 -6.78
N ALA A 524 9.04 -16.92 -7.54
CA ALA A 524 10.37 -16.65 -8.09
C ALA A 524 10.42 -15.39 -8.98
N ASN A 525 9.37 -15.13 -9.76
CA ASN A 525 9.28 -13.92 -10.57
C ASN A 525 9.06 -12.65 -9.72
N ILE A 526 8.29 -12.75 -8.63
CA ILE A 526 8.07 -11.65 -7.69
C ILE A 526 9.38 -11.29 -7.00
N VAL A 527 10.05 -12.24 -6.35
CA VAL A 527 11.28 -11.98 -5.58
C VAL A 527 12.42 -11.50 -6.48
N TYR A 528 12.52 -12.02 -7.71
CA TYR A 528 13.48 -11.53 -8.72
C TYR A 528 13.26 -10.05 -9.08
N SER A 529 12.03 -9.54 -9.05
CA SER A 529 11.75 -8.11 -9.27
C SER A 529 12.24 -7.20 -8.13
N TYR A 530 12.54 -7.77 -6.96
CA TYR A 530 13.15 -7.12 -5.80
C TYR A 530 14.64 -7.46 -5.64
N LYS A 531 15.26 -8.13 -6.62
CA LYS A 531 16.67 -8.53 -6.55
C LYS A 531 17.59 -7.32 -6.34
N GLY A 532 18.39 -7.36 -5.29
CA GLY A 532 19.27 -6.25 -4.88
C GLY A 532 18.57 -5.12 -4.11
N MET A 533 17.33 -5.32 -3.65
CA MET A 533 16.59 -4.37 -2.79
C MET A 533 16.53 -4.81 -1.32
N GLY A 534 17.43 -5.68 -0.87
CA GLY A 534 17.56 -6.08 0.55
C GLY A 534 16.57 -7.14 1.05
N LEU A 535 15.68 -7.64 0.18
CA LEU A 535 14.79 -8.78 0.48
C LEU A 535 15.63 -10.02 0.83
N SER A 536 15.31 -10.69 1.94
CA SER A 536 16.01 -11.87 2.44
C SER A 536 15.04 -13.05 2.59
N MET A 537 15.14 -14.05 1.71
CA MET A 537 14.40 -15.29 1.90
C MET A 537 15.07 -16.49 1.22
N GLY A 538 14.96 -17.65 1.87
CA GLY A 538 15.06 -18.97 1.26
C GLY A 538 13.83 -19.78 1.67
N THR A 539 13.10 -20.33 0.71
CA THR A 539 11.83 -21.02 0.97
C THR A 539 11.70 -22.27 0.11
N MET A 540 11.07 -23.29 0.68
CA MET A 540 10.62 -24.48 -0.04
C MET A 540 9.12 -24.38 -0.28
N CYS A 541 8.70 -24.44 -1.54
CA CYS A 541 7.32 -24.60 -1.95
C CYS A 541 7.06 -26.08 -2.22
N ALA A 542 6.25 -26.71 -1.36
CA ALA A 542 5.92 -28.13 -1.39
C ALA A 542 4.42 -28.31 -1.69
N GLY A 543 4.09 -29.25 -2.58
CA GLY A 543 2.71 -29.60 -2.90
C GLY A 543 2.60 -30.96 -3.57
N VAL A 544 1.45 -31.60 -3.45
CA VAL A 544 1.08 -32.78 -4.26
C VAL A 544 -0.11 -32.39 -5.12
N THR A 545 -0.04 -32.60 -6.44
CA THR A 545 -1.17 -32.35 -7.34
C THR A 545 -1.41 -33.54 -8.27
N PRO A 546 -2.66 -33.80 -8.71
CA PRO A 546 -2.95 -34.92 -9.62
C PRO A 546 -2.16 -34.87 -10.94
N SER A 547 -1.71 -33.68 -11.36
CA SER A 547 -0.96 -33.47 -12.61
C SER A 547 0.55 -33.53 -12.49
N GLU A 548 1.12 -33.38 -11.29
CA GLU A 548 2.57 -33.34 -11.06
C GLU A 548 3.07 -34.43 -10.10
N GLY A 549 2.15 -35.09 -9.38
CA GLY A 549 2.49 -35.87 -8.19
C GLY A 549 3.08 -34.97 -7.09
N PRO A 550 3.90 -35.52 -6.18
CA PRO A 550 4.63 -34.74 -5.20
C PRO A 550 5.69 -33.87 -5.88
N ALA A 551 5.60 -32.56 -5.76
CA ALA A 551 6.55 -31.61 -6.34
C ALA A 551 7.10 -30.65 -5.27
N LEU A 552 8.41 -30.42 -5.32
CA LEU A 552 9.15 -29.64 -4.35
C LEU A 552 10.09 -28.67 -5.08
N TYR A 553 9.99 -27.38 -4.73
CA TYR A 553 10.80 -26.32 -5.30
C TYR A 553 11.47 -25.46 -4.22
N TYR A 554 12.78 -25.26 -4.32
CA TYR A 554 13.50 -24.22 -3.60
C TYR A 554 13.40 -22.89 -4.36
N ILE A 555 13.14 -21.78 -3.65
CA ILE A 555 13.13 -20.41 -4.15
C ILE A 555 13.89 -19.51 -3.17
N ASP A 556 14.68 -18.54 -3.66
CA ASP A 556 15.34 -17.53 -2.83
C ASP A 556 15.21 -16.10 -3.34
N SER A 557 15.68 -15.15 -2.52
CA SER A 557 15.72 -13.71 -2.79
C SER A 557 16.54 -13.30 -4.01
N ASP A 558 17.41 -14.16 -4.53
CA ASP A 558 18.13 -13.94 -5.78
C ASP A 558 17.28 -14.30 -7.02
N GLY A 559 16.08 -14.85 -6.83
CA GLY A 559 15.21 -15.37 -7.87
C GLY A 559 15.62 -16.77 -8.37
N THR A 560 16.52 -17.45 -7.66
CA THR A 560 16.84 -18.85 -7.92
C THR A 560 15.56 -19.67 -7.77
N ARG A 561 15.36 -20.65 -8.65
CA ARG A 561 14.24 -21.60 -8.54
C ARG A 561 14.66 -22.98 -9.01
N LEU A 562 14.81 -23.91 -8.07
CA LEU A 562 15.28 -25.28 -8.34
C LEU A 562 14.18 -26.28 -8.01
N ALA A 563 13.90 -27.22 -8.93
CA ALA A 563 13.16 -28.43 -8.61
C ALA A 563 14.11 -29.42 -7.93
N GLY A 564 13.65 -30.17 -6.93
CA GLY A 564 14.50 -31.14 -6.25
C GLY A 564 13.72 -32.21 -5.50
N ASN A 565 14.45 -33.24 -5.07
CA ASN A 565 13.89 -34.29 -4.23
C ASN A 565 14.02 -33.98 -2.75
N LEU A 566 15.00 -33.16 -2.34
CA LEU A 566 15.29 -32.86 -0.96
C LEU A 566 15.97 -31.51 -0.89
N PHE A 567 15.60 -30.70 0.10
CA PHE A 567 16.27 -29.45 0.43
C PHE A 567 16.28 -29.25 1.95
N CYS A 568 17.38 -28.70 2.46
CA CYS A 568 17.46 -28.06 3.78
C CYS A 568 17.92 -26.61 3.59
N VAL A 569 17.33 -25.68 4.35
CA VAL A 569 17.55 -24.24 4.23
C VAL A 569 17.62 -23.59 5.61
N GLY A 570 18.69 -22.83 5.87
CA GLY A 570 18.92 -22.09 7.11
C GLY A 570 20.31 -22.31 7.71
N SER A 571 20.65 -21.58 8.79
CA SER A 571 21.93 -21.74 9.50
C SER A 571 22.26 -23.18 9.90
N GLY A 572 21.26 -23.98 10.31
CA GLY A 572 21.46 -25.38 10.69
C GLY A 572 21.33 -26.39 9.54
N GLN A 573 21.21 -25.94 8.28
CA GLN A 573 20.93 -26.82 7.14
C GLN A 573 21.95 -27.95 6.96
N THR A 574 23.23 -27.72 7.26
CA THR A 574 24.30 -28.71 7.09
C THR A 574 24.17 -29.88 8.07
N PHE A 575 23.70 -29.62 9.29
CA PHE A 575 23.40 -30.66 10.28
C PHE A 575 22.18 -31.49 9.88
N ALA A 576 21.16 -30.84 9.30
CA ALA A 576 19.96 -31.53 8.79
C ALA A 576 20.30 -32.42 7.57
N TYR A 577 21.06 -31.91 6.59
CA TYR A 577 21.56 -32.70 5.46
C TYR A 577 22.35 -33.93 5.94
N GLY A 578 23.25 -33.77 6.92
CA GLY A 578 24.07 -34.88 7.42
C GLY A 578 23.29 -36.07 8.00
N VAL A 579 22.08 -35.86 8.51
CA VAL A 579 21.17 -36.94 8.93
C VAL A 579 20.32 -37.42 7.77
N LEU A 580 19.74 -36.49 7.01
CA LEU A 580 18.87 -36.82 5.87
C LEU A 580 19.59 -37.66 4.82
N ASP A 581 20.74 -37.21 4.33
CA ASP A 581 21.46 -37.86 3.24
C ASP A 581 22.00 -39.25 3.64
N ALA A 582 22.13 -39.54 4.94
CA ALA A 582 22.58 -40.83 5.46
C ALA A 582 21.45 -41.87 5.59
N GLU A 583 20.23 -41.45 5.90
CA GLU A 583 19.10 -42.33 6.24
C GLU A 583 17.95 -42.29 5.22
N TYR A 584 17.94 -41.32 4.31
CA TYR A 584 16.90 -41.13 3.31
C TYR A 584 16.82 -42.27 2.29
N ARG A 585 15.60 -42.76 2.08
CA ARG A 585 15.21 -43.64 0.97
C ARG A 585 13.89 -43.14 0.39
N TYR A 586 13.63 -43.39 -0.89
CA TYR A 586 12.34 -42.99 -1.48
C TYR A 586 11.18 -43.85 -0.96
N ASP A 587 11.46 -45.10 -0.56
CA ASP A 587 10.52 -46.14 -0.15
C ASP A 587 10.25 -46.20 1.38
N LEU A 588 10.52 -45.11 2.11
CA LEU A 588 10.21 -44.98 3.54
C LEU A 588 8.70 -45.11 3.82
N THR A 589 8.32 -45.71 4.96
CA THR A 589 6.92 -45.61 5.45
C THR A 589 6.61 -44.18 5.90
N GLU A 590 5.32 -43.86 6.12
CA GLU A 590 4.91 -42.55 6.63
C GLU A 590 5.53 -42.25 8.02
N GLU A 591 5.61 -43.26 8.88
CA GLU A 591 6.21 -43.18 10.21
C GLU A 591 7.73 -43.01 10.14
N GLU A 592 8.42 -43.78 9.28
CA GLU A 592 9.87 -43.64 9.06
C GLU A 592 10.21 -42.23 8.52
N ALA A 593 9.45 -41.73 7.55
CA ALA A 593 9.67 -40.41 6.96
C ALA A 593 9.42 -39.27 7.97
N LEU A 594 8.35 -39.37 8.78
CA LEU A 594 8.08 -38.41 9.85
C LEU A 594 9.17 -38.40 10.93
N GLU A 595 9.68 -39.57 11.31
CA GLU A 595 10.77 -39.69 12.27
C GLU A 595 12.10 -39.17 11.70
N LEU A 596 12.42 -39.45 10.43
CA LEU A 596 13.60 -38.91 9.76
C LEU A 596 13.56 -37.37 9.71
N GLY A 597 12.41 -36.78 9.37
CA GLY A 597 12.21 -35.33 9.41
C GLY A 597 12.40 -34.74 10.82
N ARG A 598 11.81 -35.39 11.84
CA ARG A 598 11.96 -35.01 13.26
C ARG A 598 13.41 -35.03 13.72
N ARG A 599 14.08 -36.16 13.48
CA ARG A 599 15.49 -36.44 13.83
C ARG A 599 16.46 -35.44 13.21
N SER A 600 16.22 -35.08 11.95
CA SER A 600 17.08 -34.16 11.19
C SER A 600 16.97 -32.72 11.70
N ILE A 601 15.76 -32.27 12.07
CA ILE A 601 15.61 -31.01 12.82
C ILE A 601 16.27 -31.11 14.19
N LEU A 602 16.04 -32.19 14.94
CA LEU A 602 16.63 -32.38 16.28
C LEU A 602 18.17 -32.25 16.26
N ALA A 603 18.84 -32.93 15.33
CA ALA A 603 20.29 -32.85 15.15
C ALA A 603 20.78 -31.43 14.88
N ALA A 604 20.07 -30.66 14.06
CA ALA A 604 20.37 -29.25 13.82
C ALA A 604 20.12 -28.38 15.05
N THR A 605 18.99 -28.52 15.74
CA THR A 605 18.68 -27.76 16.97
C THR A 605 19.62 -28.02 18.14
N HIS A 606 20.31 -29.16 18.14
CA HIS A 606 21.35 -29.48 19.12
C HIS A 606 22.72 -28.82 18.81
N ARG A 607 22.99 -28.46 17.54
CA ARG A 607 24.31 -28.00 17.09
C ARG A 607 24.35 -26.55 16.61
N ASP A 608 23.30 -26.07 15.95
CA ASP A 608 23.16 -24.67 15.54
C ASP A 608 22.49 -23.86 16.65
N ALA A 609 23.21 -22.88 17.21
CA ALA A 609 22.71 -22.02 18.28
C ALA A 609 21.43 -21.24 17.88
N TYR A 610 21.27 -20.94 16.59
CA TYR A 610 20.14 -20.15 16.09
C TYR A 610 18.89 -20.99 15.76
N SER A 611 18.99 -22.32 15.80
CA SER A 611 17.87 -23.25 15.63
C SER A 611 17.38 -23.79 16.97
N GLY A 612 16.08 -23.99 17.16
CA GLY A 612 15.56 -24.63 18.37
C GLY A 612 14.09 -24.41 18.66
N GLY A 613 13.73 -24.60 19.94
CA GLY A 613 12.36 -24.46 20.43
C GLY A 613 11.59 -25.75 20.21
N TYR A 614 10.73 -25.78 19.20
CA TYR A 614 9.81 -26.86 18.88
C TYR A 614 10.04 -27.38 17.47
N ILE A 615 9.81 -28.67 17.27
CA ILE A 615 9.77 -29.32 15.96
C ILE A 615 8.35 -29.27 15.43
N ASN A 616 8.18 -28.71 14.24
CA ASN A 616 6.90 -28.59 13.55
C ASN A 616 6.90 -29.52 12.33
N LEU A 617 5.96 -30.46 12.24
CA LEU A 617 5.94 -31.51 11.21
C LEU A 617 4.66 -31.49 10.39
N TYR A 618 4.81 -31.54 9.07
CA TYR A 618 3.70 -31.67 8.11
C TYR A 618 4.00 -32.78 7.09
N HIS A 619 2.93 -33.47 6.68
CA HIS A 619 2.94 -34.43 5.59
C HIS A 619 2.00 -33.92 4.50
N VAL A 620 2.52 -33.68 3.30
CA VAL A 620 1.74 -33.21 2.14
C VAL A 620 1.32 -34.41 1.29
N LYS A 621 0.01 -34.61 1.15
CA LYS A 621 -0.66 -35.63 0.31
C LYS A 621 -1.50 -34.95 -0.78
N GLU A 622 -2.06 -35.72 -1.71
CA GLU A 622 -2.85 -35.17 -2.83
C GLU A 622 -4.17 -34.54 -2.38
N GLU A 623 -4.79 -35.11 -1.33
CA GLU A 623 -5.99 -34.60 -0.69
C GLU A 623 -5.74 -33.25 -0.02
N GLY A 624 -4.55 -33.08 0.55
CA GLY A 624 -4.08 -31.90 1.26
C GLY A 624 -2.91 -32.22 2.19
N TRP A 625 -2.46 -31.24 2.97
CA TRP A 625 -1.46 -31.47 4.01
C TRP A 625 -2.11 -31.86 5.35
N VAL A 626 -1.37 -32.65 6.14
CA VAL A 626 -1.71 -33.06 7.50
C VAL A 626 -0.60 -32.57 8.44
N LYS A 627 -0.97 -32.01 9.59
CA LYS A 627 -0.02 -31.60 10.63
C LYS A 627 0.19 -32.72 11.64
N HIS A 628 1.44 -33.12 11.84
CA HIS A 628 1.83 -34.25 12.71
C HIS A 628 2.43 -33.83 14.06
N GLY A 629 2.48 -32.52 14.35
CA GLY A 629 2.82 -32.03 15.69
C GLY A 629 3.45 -30.65 15.72
N PHE A 630 3.57 -30.13 16.94
CA PHE A 630 4.38 -28.97 17.32
C PHE A 630 4.96 -29.29 18.70
N ASN A 631 6.12 -29.92 18.73
CA ASN A 631 6.63 -30.63 19.92
C ASN A 631 7.94 -30.03 20.41
N ASP A 632 8.07 -29.79 21.71
CA ASP A 632 9.30 -29.26 22.32
C ASP A 632 10.50 -30.18 22.00
N THR A 633 11.60 -29.59 21.53
CA THR A 633 12.84 -30.27 21.22
C THR A 633 13.49 -30.94 22.45
N ASN A 634 13.33 -30.37 23.65
CA ASN A 634 14.05 -30.80 24.84
C ASN A 634 13.59 -32.19 25.35
N PRO A 635 12.28 -32.48 25.55
CA PRO A 635 11.81 -33.84 25.84
C PRO A 635 12.20 -34.86 24.77
N ILE A 636 12.17 -34.46 23.49
CA ILE A 636 12.56 -35.34 22.37
C ILE A 636 14.06 -35.65 22.44
N PHE A 637 14.91 -34.65 22.69
CA PHE A 637 16.35 -34.83 22.85
C PHE A 637 16.67 -35.86 23.94
N TRP A 638 16.13 -35.69 25.15
CA TRP A 638 16.40 -36.61 26.25
C TRP A 638 15.84 -38.01 25.99
N LYS A 639 14.65 -38.11 25.38
CA LYS A 639 14.09 -39.40 24.96
C LYS A 639 15.00 -40.10 23.94
N THR A 640 15.41 -39.41 22.88
CA THR A 640 16.31 -39.93 21.84
C THR A 640 17.66 -40.36 22.43
N LYS A 641 18.22 -39.58 23.35
CA LYS A 641 19.47 -39.91 24.05
C LYS A 641 19.34 -41.16 24.93
N LEU A 642 18.31 -41.24 25.77
CA LEU A 642 18.15 -42.30 26.75
C LEU A 642 17.64 -43.62 26.14
N GLU A 643 16.77 -43.56 25.14
CA GLU A 643 16.17 -44.75 24.51
C GLU A 643 16.97 -45.27 23.30
N LYS A 644 17.55 -44.37 22.48
CA LYS A 644 18.33 -44.77 21.28
C LYS A 644 19.85 -44.74 21.49
N GLY A 645 20.35 -44.22 22.62
CA GLY A 645 21.79 -44.12 22.91
C GLY A 645 22.54 -43.03 22.16
N GLU A 646 21.81 -42.11 21.51
CA GLU A 646 22.39 -41.04 20.69
C GLU A 646 22.82 -39.82 21.53
N PHE A 647 23.49 -38.85 20.90
CA PHE A 647 24.08 -37.69 21.59
C PHE A 647 24.94 -38.14 22.80
N SER A 648 25.72 -39.21 22.61
CA SER A 648 26.51 -39.89 23.65
C SER A 648 27.56 -38.97 24.29
N ASN A 649 28.00 -37.93 23.58
CA ASN A 649 28.92 -36.90 24.05
C ASN A 649 28.32 -35.93 25.09
N VAL A 650 27.01 -35.95 25.31
CA VAL A 650 26.34 -35.14 26.34
C VAL A 650 26.22 -35.99 27.61
N THR A 651 26.57 -35.47 28.78
CA THR A 651 26.37 -36.18 30.05
C THR A 651 24.90 -36.18 30.44
N SER A 652 24.40 -37.31 30.95
CA SER A 652 23.07 -37.42 31.58
C SER A 652 23.12 -37.21 33.09
N GLU A 653 24.32 -37.20 33.68
CA GLU A 653 24.57 -36.83 35.06
C GLU A 653 24.56 -35.29 35.17
N LEU A 654 23.76 -34.78 36.10
CA LEU A 654 23.78 -33.37 36.51
C LEU A 654 25.11 -33.07 37.21
N VAL A 655 25.77 -32.00 36.77
CA VAL A 655 26.93 -31.38 37.45
C VAL A 655 26.47 -30.09 38.10
#